data_AF-A0A956C399-F1
#
_entry.id   AF-A0A956C399-F1
#
_cell.length_a   1.000
_cell.length_b   1.000
_cell.length_c   1.000
_cell.angle_alpha   90.00
_cell.angle_beta   90.00
_cell.angle_gamma   90.00
#
_symmetry.space_group_name_H-M   'P 1'
#
loop_
_entity.id
_entity.type
_entity.pdbx_description
1 polymer ?
#
loop_
_entity_poly.entity_id
_entity_poly.type
_entity_poly.pdbx_seq_one_letter_code
_entity_poly.pdbx_strand_id
1 'polypeptide(L)'
;MRAPPSLLRWCFFSLTFGVLVALLAPGCGRSSLEAESLVDGSIPVPEAGACGPSTCPTGCCDARGTCRTGTDTQACGGSGKQCSDCIANGFTSCESTTKSCAKATATCNASTCPSGCCAVVGGVTQCLSGTEANACGRNGASCQQCAAQGRACDAATRACTSTKCDASNCNGCCVGDTCLPGTDSLSCGEKGQACTSCAAQGRVCRGQAGGGGVCEGTPSCGPANCGGCCNGDTCVAGSDGAACGKGGSACANCIAQGRVCVPQGQPNERTCQVQATCNAANCPGCCQGNTCIVLTTNLSCGRGGEACRACGGNESCNAGVCTPNPACGPANCAGCCIGNVCAQGNQNTACGLAGIECVNCAGAGNVCQAGRCEAPACGPGNCAGCCRGNTCVLGAQDDACGRGGAACTDCTVGGQVCQGAQCRDRCGPANCAGCCQGATQCQLGFANNACGSNGAACANCNAQGSTCNTLVSPRVCDNQQNTCPADYNACPGGTTTPITPSLQNVCPGADLDALAAACAAGPDTVPCIAAFQVLQATNAACATCLVPFNEPFTQLTGLYRCAAPFVTAACNRSTGCASDCADTSCAQCLPANRDQCKDQVNGNGGQCLPFVQQTACVAPALLPGQLCSPATYGAQYGNWLRAVGDHFCGDGP
;
A
#
# COMPACT_ATOMS: atom_id res chain seq x y z
N MET A 1 4.64 59.61 -7.56
CA MET A 1 5.16 60.32 -8.75
C MET A 1 6.69 60.29 -8.72
N ARG A 2 7.33 60.21 -9.90
CA ARG A 2 8.75 60.52 -10.22
C ARG A 2 9.84 60.41 -9.12
N ALA A 3 10.78 59.48 -9.33
CA ALA A 3 12.20 59.60 -8.94
C ALA A 3 12.99 60.34 -10.07
N PRO A 4 14.35 60.40 -10.08
CA PRO A 4 15.39 60.31 -9.04
C PRO A 4 16.11 61.70 -8.96
N PRO A 5 17.46 61.93 -8.91
CA PRO A 5 18.64 61.13 -8.51
C PRO A 5 19.68 61.89 -7.61
N SER A 6 20.88 61.29 -7.49
CA SER A 6 22.24 61.87 -7.33
C SER A 6 22.83 61.97 -5.91
N LEU A 7 24.14 61.74 -5.67
CA LEU A 7 25.26 61.15 -6.45
C LEU A 7 26.46 60.88 -5.48
N LEU A 8 27.21 59.78 -5.64
CA LEU A 8 28.71 59.69 -5.64
C LEU A 8 29.17 58.20 -5.75
N ARG A 9 29.85 57.82 -6.85
CA ARG A 9 31.29 57.44 -6.96
C ARG A 9 31.73 56.25 -6.07
N TRP A 10 32.41 55.21 -6.58
CA TRP A 10 33.65 55.25 -7.38
C TRP A 10 33.77 54.10 -8.43
N CYS A 11 34.40 54.42 -9.59
CA CYS A 11 35.31 53.61 -10.46
C CYS A 11 35.00 52.13 -10.85
N PHE A 12 35.25 51.63 -12.07
CA PHE A 12 35.54 52.24 -13.39
C PHE A 12 35.22 51.21 -14.51
N PHE A 13 34.66 51.71 -15.61
CA PHE A 13 34.55 51.17 -16.98
C PHE A 13 35.85 50.54 -17.56
N SER A 14 35.90 49.83 -18.71
CA SER A 14 34.96 49.05 -19.57
C SER A 14 35.70 48.62 -20.87
N LEU A 15 35.28 47.50 -21.50
CA LEU A 15 35.51 47.14 -22.94
C LEU A 15 37.00 46.87 -23.36
N THR A 16 37.36 46.05 -24.38
CA THR A 16 36.62 45.58 -25.57
C THR A 16 37.23 44.29 -26.18
N PHE A 17 36.40 43.46 -26.83
CA PHE A 17 36.66 42.67 -28.07
C PHE A 17 37.76 41.58 -28.18
N GLY A 18 37.36 40.37 -28.64
CA GLY A 18 38.07 39.69 -29.74
C GLY A 18 38.53 38.23 -29.59
N VAL A 19 38.01 37.37 -30.47
CA VAL A 19 38.64 36.16 -31.06
C VAL A 19 38.78 34.87 -30.21
N LEU A 20 37.92 33.90 -30.54
CA LEU A 20 38.19 32.49 -30.87
C LEU A 20 39.51 31.82 -30.38
N VAL A 21 39.41 30.76 -29.58
CA VAL A 21 40.01 29.41 -29.78
C VAL A 21 39.65 28.52 -28.58
N ALA A 22 39.44 27.22 -28.82
CA ALA A 22 38.93 26.25 -27.84
C ALA A 22 39.98 25.72 -26.84
N LEU A 23 39.55 25.29 -25.64
CA LEU A 23 40.07 24.12 -24.92
C LEU A 23 39.20 23.74 -23.69
N LEU A 24 38.34 22.72 -23.89
CA LEU A 24 37.86 21.63 -23.00
C LEU A 24 37.46 21.84 -21.51
N ALA A 25 36.43 21.05 -21.11
CA ALA A 25 35.71 20.98 -19.81
C ALA A 25 34.71 22.15 -19.56
N PRO A 26 33.56 21.96 -18.86
CA PRO A 26 33.33 21.01 -17.75
C PRO A 26 31.94 20.32 -17.72
N GLY A 27 31.66 19.58 -16.61
CA GLY A 27 30.39 19.71 -15.88
C GLY A 27 29.21 18.80 -16.25
N CYS A 28 28.63 18.14 -15.23
CA CYS A 28 27.40 17.35 -15.36
C CYS A 28 26.17 18.23 -15.60
N GLY A 29 25.31 17.86 -16.56
CA GLY A 29 24.01 18.50 -16.78
C GLY A 29 23.15 17.71 -17.76
N ARG A 30 21.87 17.53 -17.46
CA ARG A 30 20.93 16.73 -18.28
C ARG A 30 20.61 17.45 -19.60
N SER A 31 20.74 16.75 -20.74
CA SER A 31 19.71 16.62 -21.79
C SER A 31 20.28 16.01 -23.07
N SER A 32 19.67 14.93 -23.55
CA SER A 32 19.79 14.49 -24.95
C SER A 32 18.38 14.19 -25.49
N LEU A 33 17.68 15.26 -25.85
CA LEU A 33 16.95 15.32 -27.11
C LEU A 33 18.05 15.54 -28.17
N GLU A 34 18.07 14.84 -29.30
CA GLU A 34 17.25 15.00 -30.52
C GLU A 34 17.42 13.71 -31.38
N ALA A 35 16.63 13.37 -32.38
CA ALA A 35 15.29 13.78 -32.84
C ALA A 35 14.76 12.69 -33.81
N GLU A 36 13.64 12.95 -34.48
CA GLU A 36 12.94 12.08 -35.48
C GLU A 36 12.17 10.88 -34.87
N SER A 37 10.87 10.70 -35.11
CA SER A 37 9.90 11.54 -35.84
C SER A 37 8.51 11.45 -35.22
N LEU A 38 7.82 12.59 -35.09
CA LEU A 38 6.38 12.62 -34.88
C LEU A 38 5.67 12.07 -36.13
N VAL A 39 5.08 10.88 -36.00
CA VAL A 39 3.95 10.47 -36.84
C VAL A 39 2.74 10.41 -35.93
N ASP A 40 1.93 11.47 -35.99
CA ASP A 40 0.54 11.36 -35.56
C ASP A 40 -0.17 10.45 -36.59
N GLY A 41 -0.80 9.41 -36.08
CA GLY A 41 -1.03 8.19 -36.87
C GLY A 41 -1.48 7.05 -35.98
N SER A 42 -2.66 7.21 -35.38
CA SER A 42 -3.36 6.18 -34.65
C SER A 42 -3.65 4.97 -35.55
N ILE A 43 -2.72 4.02 -35.60
CA ILE A 43 -2.98 2.68 -36.12
C ILE A 43 -3.92 2.00 -35.10
N PRO A 44 -5.13 1.57 -35.50
CA PRO A 44 -5.94 0.72 -34.67
C PRO A 44 -5.20 -0.61 -34.51
N VAL A 45 -4.66 -0.87 -33.32
CA VAL A 45 -4.06 -2.16 -32.99
C VAL A 45 -5.19 -3.20 -33.05
N PRO A 46 -5.12 -4.22 -33.93
CA PRO A 46 -6.14 -5.25 -33.96
C PRO A 46 -6.12 -6.02 -32.64
N GLU A 47 -7.29 -6.26 -32.07
CA GLU A 47 -7.42 -7.04 -30.85
C GLU A 47 -6.90 -8.48 -31.03
N ALA A 48 -6.47 -9.08 -29.91
CA ALA A 48 -6.04 -10.47 -29.76
C ALA A 48 -4.66 -10.88 -30.33
N GLY A 49 -3.61 -10.20 -29.88
CA GLY A 49 -2.27 -10.80 -29.72
C GLY A 49 -1.89 -10.88 -28.24
N ALA A 50 -2.10 -12.02 -27.58
CA ALA A 50 -1.68 -12.19 -26.18
C ALA A 50 -0.15 -12.04 -26.06
N CYS A 51 0.33 -11.38 -24.99
CA CYS A 51 1.76 -11.36 -24.72
C CYS A 51 2.27 -12.79 -24.48
N GLY A 52 3.33 -13.15 -25.19
CA GLY A 52 3.95 -14.46 -25.14
C GLY A 52 5.31 -14.46 -25.85
N PRO A 53 5.92 -15.63 -26.07
CA PRO A 53 7.28 -15.73 -26.61
C PRO A 53 7.48 -15.13 -28.01
N SER A 54 6.43 -15.04 -28.84
CA SER A 54 6.46 -14.44 -30.18
C SER A 54 6.33 -12.91 -30.17
N THR A 55 5.57 -12.35 -29.21
CA THR A 55 5.30 -10.92 -29.07
C THR A 55 6.21 -10.23 -28.05
N CYS A 56 6.92 -11.00 -27.23
CA CYS A 56 7.82 -10.51 -26.19
C CYS A 56 9.11 -11.37 -26.06
N PRO A 57 9.86 -11.65 -27.14
CA PRO A 57 10.93 -12.65 -27.16
C PRO A 57 12.08 -12.38 -26.19
N THR A 58 12.41 -11.11 -25.94
CA THR A 58 13.52 -10.68 -25.06
C THR A 58 13.07 -10.25 -23.66
N GLY A 59 11.75 -10.23 -23.41
CA GLY A 59 11.14 -9.68 -22.21
C GLY A 59 10.18 -10.65 -21.52
N CYS A 60 9.33 -10.12 -20.64
CA CYS A 60 8.31 -10.88 -19.91
C CYS A 60 6.94 -10.19 -20.01
N CYS A 61 5.88 -10.95 -19.76
CA CYS A 61 4.49 -10.50 -19.81
C CYS A 61 3.97 -10.15 -18.42
N ASP A 62 3.47 -8.92 -18.24
CA ASP A 62 2.81 -8.53 -16.99
C ASP A 62 1.40 -9.14 -16.87
N ALA A 63 0.77 -8.94 -15.70
CA ALA A 63 -0.58 -9.46 -15.41
C ALA A 63 -1.70 -8.88 -16.31
N ARG A 64 -1.42 -7.84 -17.11
CA ARG A 64 -2.34 -7.28 -18.11
C ARG A 64 -2.06 -7.80 -19.52
N GLY A 65 -1.08 -8.70 -19.68
CA GLY A 65 -0.67 -9.19 -20.99
C GLY A 65 0.14 -8.17 -21.78
N THR A 66 0.89 -7.27 -21.12
CA THR A 66 1.78 -6.31 -21.79
C THR A 66 3.23 -6.79 -21.72
N CYS A 67 3.98 -6.64 -22.82
CA CYS A 67 5.41 -6.95 -22.85
C CYS A 67 6.21 -5.89 -22.06
N ARG A 68 7.03 -6.37 -21.12
CA ARG A 68 7.99 -5.60 -20.31
C ARG A 68 9.41 -6.00 -20.70
N THR A 69 10.37 -5.10 -20.58
CA THR A 69 11.79 -5.32 -20.94
C THR A 69 12.51 -6.40 -20.11
N GLY A 70 11.88 -6.92 -19.05
CA GLY A 70 12.41 -8.06 -18.28
C GLY A 70 13.58 -7.74 -17.35
N THR A 71 13.93 -6.46 -17.17
CA THR A 71 15.06 -5.98 -16.34
C THR A 71 14.62 -5.22 -15.09
N ASP A 72 13.32 -5.07 -14.89
CA ASP A 72 12.72 -4.33 -13.79
C ASP A 72 12.62 -5.24 -12.55
N THR A 73 12.86 -4.72 -11.35
CA THR A 73 12.78 -5.52 -10.11
C THR A 73 11.39 -6.06 -9.80
N GLN A 74 10.34 -5.44 -10.33
CA GLN A 74 8.95 -5.89 -10.21
C GLN A 74 8.40 -6.52 -11.49
N ALA A 75 9.18 -6.45 -12.59
CA ALA A 75 8.86 -7.09 -13.86
C ALA A 75 10.11 -7.74 -14.48
N CYS A 76 10.65 -8.73 -13.77
CA CYS A 76 11.86 -9.48 -14.15
C CYS A 76 11.49 -10.76 -14.89
N GLY A 77 12.24 -11.12 -15.93
CA GLY A 77 12.02 -12.36 -16.69
C GLY A 77 12.36 -12.21 -18.17
N GLY A 78 12.27 -13.31 -18.91
CA GLY A 78 12.56 -13.33 -20.35
C GLY A 78 11.70 -14.34 -21.12
N SER A 79 11.96 -14.43 -22.43
CA SER A 79 11.32 -15.41 -23.34
C SER A 79 9.78 -15.35 -23.40
N GLY A 80 9.19 -14.18 -23.14
CA GLY A 80 7.74 -13.98 -23.14
C GLY A 80 6.98 -14.80 -22.10
N LYS A 81 7.65 -15.23 -21.02
CA LYS A 81 7.01 -15.82 -19.84
C LYS A 81 6.37 -14.72 -18.98
N GLN A 82 5.55 -15.11 -18.00
CA GLN A 82 5.05 -14.16 -16.99
C GLN A 82 6.20 -13.50 -16.23
N CYS A 83 6.09 -12.20 -15.99
CA CYS A 83 7.05 -11.45 -15.19
C CYS A 83 7.01 -11.86 -13.71
N SER A 84 8.18 -11.91 -13.08
CA SER A 84 8.35 -12.11 -11.64
C SER A 84 8.63 -10.79 -10.92
N ASP A 85 7.96 -10.57 -9.79
CA ASP A 85 8.34 -9.53 -8.83
C ASP A 85 9.43 -10.10 -7.90
N CYS A 86 10.66 -9.60 -8.03
CA CYS A 86 11.80 -10.07 -7.27
C CYS A 86 11.70 -9.71 -5.78
N ILE A 87 11.13 -8.54 -5.48
CA ILE A 87 11.01 -8.02 -4.11
C ILE A 87 9.99 -8.88 -3.34
N ALA A 88 8.84 -9.17 -3.96
CA ALA A 88 7.83 -10.07 -3.40
C ALA A 88 8.36 -11.50 -3.16
N ASN A 89 9.34 -11.95 -3.96
CA ASN A 89 9.99 -13.25 -3.82
C ASN A 89 11.26 -13.23 -2.93
N GLY A 90 11.56 -12.12 -2.23
CA GLY A 90 12.67 -12.01 -1.27
C GLY A 90 14.07 -11.77 -1.87
N PHE A 91 14.12 -11.41 -3.15
CA PHE A 91 15.32 -10.99 -3.89
C PHE A 91 15.43 -9.46 -3.95
N THR A 92 16.61 -8.93 -4.25
CA THR A 92 16.91 -7.48 -4.18
C THR A 92 17.06 -6.80 -5.54
N SER A 93 17.23 -7.58 -6.60
CA SER A 93 17.56 -7.09 -7.95
C SER A 93 17.05 -8.04 -9.02
N CYS A 94 16.82 -7.54 -10.23
CA CYS A 94 16.71 -8.36 -11.44
C CYS A 94 18.07 -8.35 -12.16
N GLU A 95 18.71 -9.51 -12.32
CA GLU A 95 19.98 -9.59 -13.04
C GLU A 95 19.74 -9.43 -14.56
N SER A 96 20.26 -8.34 -15.11
CA SER A 96 20.15 -7.93 -16.50
C SER A 96 20.54 -9.00 -17.54
N THR A 97 21.48 -9.87 -17.20
CA THR A 97 22.09 -10.87 -18.08
C THR A 97 21.30 -12.18 -18.10
N THR A 98 20.95 -12.71 -16.92
CA THR A 98 20.21 -13.97 -16.80
C THR A 98 18.69 -13.77 -16.83
N LYS A 99 18.22 -12.51 -16.74
CA LYS A 99 16.82 -12.08 -16.57
C LYS A 99 16.16 -12.73 -15.36
N SER A 100 16.92 -12.94 -14.28
CA SER A 100 16.50 -13.69 -13.09
C SER A 100 16.50 -12.80 -11.85
N CYS A 101 15.59 -13.07 -10.93
CA CYS A 101 15.65 -12.42 -9.62
C CYS A 101 16.89 -12.87 -8.84
N ALA A 102 17.62 -11.91 -8.29
CA ALA A 102 18.96 -12.06 -7.76
C ALA A 102 19.12 -11.38 -6.39
N LYS A 103 19.95 -11.97 -5.54
CA LYS A 103 20.34 -11.44 -4.23
C LYS A 103 21.82 -11.70 -4.00
N ALA A 104 22.60 -10.65 -3.77
CA ALA A 104 24.02 -10.78 -3.45
C ALA A 104 24.19 -11.41 -2.05
N THR A 105 25.14 -12.35 -1.94
CA THR A 105 25.42 -13.07 -0.68
C THR A 105 26.92 -13.31 -0.53
N ALA A 106 27.49 -13.08 0.64
CA ALA A 106 28.91 -13.38 0.91
C ALA A 106 29.24 -14.87 0.71
N THR A 107 28.29 -15.75 1.03
CA THR A 107 28.36 -17.20 0.75
C THR A 107 27.00 -17.68 0.25
N CYS A 108 26.95 -18.34 -0.91
CA CYS A 108 25.74 -18.95 -1.44
C CYS A 108 25.78 -20.47 -1.23
N ASN A 109 24.79 -21.00 -0.51
CA ASN A 109 24.61 -22.42 -0.21
C ASN A 109 23.13 -22.70 0.15
N ALA A 110 22.78 -23.92 0.53
CA ALA A 110 21.41 -24.32 0.87
C ALA A 110 20.75 -23.48 1.98
N SER A 111 21.52 -22.91 2.92
CA SER A 111 21.00 -22.08 4.00
C SER A 111 20.76 -20.63 3.60
N THR A 112 21.55 -20.09 2.66
CA THR A 112 21.43 -18.70 2.20
C THR A 112 20.62 -18.56 0.90
N CYS A 113 20.41 -19.67 0.19
CA CYS A 113 19.69 -19.75 -1.08
C CYS A 113 18.78 -21.00 -1.17
N PRO A 114 17.87 -21.24 -0.21
CA PRO A 114 17.08 -22.49 -0.16
C PRO A 114 16.16 -22.67 -1.37
N SER A 115 15.50 -21.60 -1.83
CA SER A 115 14.54 -21.62 -2.95
C SER A 115 15.18 -21.47 -4.34
N GLY A 116 16.49 -21.28 -4.41
CA GLY A 116 17.21 -20.86 -5.61
C GLY A 116 18.56 -21.54 -5.80
N CYS A 117 19.36 -21.03 -6.73
CA CYS A 117 20.67 -21.58 -7.10
C CYS A 117 21.77 -20.52 -7.00
N CYS A 118 23.02 -20.97 -6.94
CA CYS A 118 24.20 -20.13 -6.77
C CYS A 118 24.93 -19.92 -8.08
N ALA A 119 25.22 -18.66 -8.42
CA ALA A 119 26.05 -18.27 -9.55
C ALA A 119 27.03 -17.16 -9.14
N VAL A 120 28.13 -17.04 -9.87
CA VAL A 120 29.00 -15.85 -9.79
C VAL A 120 28.74 -15.00 -11.02
N VAL A 121 28.13 -13.84 -10.82
CA VAL A 121 27.79 -12.89 -11.90
C VAL A 121 28.53 -11.58 -11.64
N GLY A 122 29.26 -11.07 -12.63
CA GLY A 122 30.09 -9.86 -12.47
C GLY A 122 31.18 -9.99 -11.39
N GLY A 123 31.62 -11.21 -11.06
CA GLY A 123 32.57 -11.47 -9.97
C GLY A 123 31.96 -11.54 -8.56
N VAL A 124 30.64 -11.34 -8.42
CA VAL A 124 29.93 -11.41 -7.13
C VAL A 124 29.15 -12.72 -7.04
N THR A 125 29.26 -13.41 -5.90
CA THR A 125 28.45 -14.59 -5.59
C THR A 125 27.00 -14.16 -5.29
N GLN A 126 26.05 -14.67 -6.06
CA GLN A 126 24.63 -14.34 -5.97
C GLN A 126 23.78 -15.60 -5.84
N CYS A 127 22.71 -15.48 -5.05
CA CYS A 127 21.57 -16.38 -5.08
C CYS A 127 20.59 -15.92 -6.16
N LEU A 128 20.29 -16.78 -7.13
CA LEU A 128 19.34 -16.55 -8.22
C LEU A 128 18.07 -17.38 -8.00
N SER A 129 16.91 -16.93 -8.50
CA SER A 129 15.59 -17.53 -8.28
C SER A 129 15.43 -19.00 -8.66
N GLY A 130 16.33 -19.54 -9.48
CA GLY A 130 16.29 -20.93 -9.91
C GLY A 130 15.23 -21.24 -10.97
N THR A 131 14.45 -20.25 -11.40
CA THR A 131 13.31 -20.38 -12.34
C THR A 131 13.67 -20.23 -13.81
N GLU A 132 14.78 -19.53 -14.09
CA GLU A 132 15.09 -19.10 -15.44
C GLU A 132 15.93 -20.12 -16.19
N ALA A 133 15.74 -20.17 -17.51
CA ALA A 133 16.51 -21.09 -18.35
C ALA A 133 18.03 -20.78 -18.34
N ASN A 134 18.43 -19.55 -17.99
CA ASN A 134 19.83 -19.16 -17.80
C ASN A 134 20.33 -19.35 -16.35
N ALA A 135 19.46 -19.68 -15.40
CA ALA A 135 19.79 -19.76 -13.98
C ALA A 135 18.85 -20.76 -13.26
N CYS A 136 18.90 -22.02 -13.68
CA CYS A 136 18.02 -23.07 -13.19
C CYS A 136 18.63 -23.81 -11.99
N GLY A 137 17.85 -24.08 -10.94
CA GLY A 137 18.29 -24.86 -9.78
C GLY A 137 17.54 -24.57 -8.50
N ARG A 138 17.90 -25.27 -7.41
CA ARG A 138 17.35 -25.06 -6.05
C ARG A 138 18.35 -25.48 -4.98
N ASN A 139 18.03 -25.24 -3.71
CA ASN A 139 18.82 -25.63 -2.53
C ASN A 139 20.28 -25.13 -2.56
N GLY A 140 20.55 -23.98 -3.18
CA GLY A 140 21.89 -23.40 -3.27
C GLY A 140 22.91 -24.25 -4.03
N ALA A 141 22.44 -25.15 -4.90
CA ALA A 141 23.31 -25.81 -5.88
C ALA A 141 23.78 -24.80 -6.95
N SER A 142 24.85 -25.12 -7.69
CA SER A 142 25.30 -24.30 -8.82
C SER A 142 24.21 -24.16 -9.89
N CYS A 143 23.90 -22.92 -10.31
CA CYS A 143 22.90 -22.68 -11.35
C CYS A 143 23.28 -23.34 -12.69
N GLN A 144 22.32 -24.02 -13.30
CA GLN A 144 22.45 -24.61 -14.64
C GLN A 144 21.93 -23.65 -15.71
N GLN A 145 22.69 -23.51 -16.80
CA GLN A 145 22.28 -22.78 -18.01
C GLN A 145 21.58 -23.73 -18.99
N CYS A 146 20.31 -24.05 -18.71
CA CYS A 146 19.48 -24.86 -19.60
C CYS A 146 19.36 -24.24 -21.00
N ALA A 147 19.23 -22.92 -21.12
CA ALA A 147 19.08 -22.23 -22.41
C ALA A 147 20.31 -22.41 -23.31
N ALA A 148 21.53 -22.49 -22.74
CA ALA A 148 22.74 -22.79 -23.49
C ALA A 148 22.72 -24.21 -24.10
N GLN A 149 21.92 -25.12 -23.54
CA GLN A 149 21.67 -26.46 -24.09
C GLN A 149 20.45 -26.48 -25.05
N GLY A 150 19.72 -25.37 -25.16
CA GLY A 150 18.42 -25.28 -25.83
C GLY A 150 17.26 -25.85 -25.02
N ARG A 151 17.39 -25.90 -23.68
CA ARG A 151 16.40 -26.42 -22.73
C ARG A 151 15.79 -25.31 -21.88
N ALA A 152 14.55 -25.48 -21.43
CA ALA A 152 13.94 -24.67 -20.39
C ALA A 152 14.29 -25.18 -18.99
N CYS A 153 14.15 -24.31 -18.01
CA CYS A 153 14.05 -24.72 -16.61
C CYS A 153 12.60 -25.11 -16.31
N ASP A 154 12.40 -26.33 -15.82
CA ASP A 154 11.12 -26.77 -15.27
C ASP A 154 10.90 -26.08 -13.92
N ALA A 155 9.82 -25.31 -13.81
CA ALA A 155 9.53 -24.52 -12.62
C ALA A 155 9.25 -25.37 -11.36
N ALA A 156 8.75 -26.60 -11.52
CA ALA A 156 8.43 -27.50 -10.41
C ALA A 156 9.62 -28.35 -9.98
N THR A 157 10.35 -28.94 -10.93
CA THR A 157 11.53 -29.77 -10.59
C THR A 157 12.80 -28.95 -10.34
N ARG A 158 12.85 -27.69 -10.82
CA ARG A 158 14.01 -26.78 -10.74
C ARG A 158 15.26 -27.40 -11.39
N ALA A 159 15.03 -28.09 -12.50
CA ALA A 159 16.05 -28.74 -13.32
C ALA A 159 15.81 -28.44 -14.80
N CYS A 160 16.83 -28.64 -15.64
CA CYS A 160 16.62 -28.60 -17.08
C CYS A 160 15.70 -29.76 -17.50
N THR A 161 14.73 -29.46 -18.37
CA THR A 161 13.83 -30.45 -18.96
C THR A 161 14.58 -31.59 -19.67
N SER A 162 14.01 -32.78 -19.69
CA SER A 162 14.57 -33.90 -20.46
C SER A 162 14.46 -33.68 -21.97
N THR A 163 13.31 -33.16 -22.41
CA THR A 163 12.93 -33.01 -23.82
C THR A 163 13.29 -31.60 -24.29
N LYS A 164 14.42 -31.48 -24.99
CA LYS A 164 14.78 -30.30 -25.77
C LYS A 164 13.81 -30.16 -26.94
N CYS A 165 13.31 -28.97 -27.23
CA CYS A 165 12.63 -28.74 -28.51
C CYS A 165 13.63 -28.86 -29.66
N ASP A 166 13.44 -29.86 -30.51
CA ASP A 166 14.27 -30.13 -31.68
C ASP A 166 13.51 -30.97 -32.72
N ALA A 167 14.18 -31.32 -33.82
CA ALA A 167 13.61 -32.07 -34.94
C ALA A 167 13.00 -33.45 -34.58
N SER A 168 13.30 -34.01 -33.40
CA SER A 168 12.75 -35.31 -32.97
C SER A 168 11.35 -35.21 -32.38
N ASN A 169 10.93 -34.03 -31.92
CA ASN A 169 9.68 -33.81 -31.20
C ASN A 169 8.93 -32.54 -31.62
N CYS A 170 9.53 -31.68 -32.43
CA CYS A 170 8.90 -30.49 -32.98
C CYS A 170 8.92 -30.48 -34.50
N ASN A 171 7.72 -30.55 -35.10
CA ASN A 171 7.56 -30.41 -36.55
C ASN A 171 7.61 -28.94 -37.00
N GLY A 172 7.25 -28.01 -36.12
CA GLY A 172 7.32 -26.57 -36.36
C GLY A 172 8.67 -25.97 -35.94
N CYS A 173 8.65 -24.88 -35.18
CA CYS A 173 9.85 -24.19 -34.73
C CYS A 173 9.90 -24.03 -33.20
N CYS A 174 11.10 -23.85 -32.66
CA CYS A 174 11.34 -23.81 -31.23
C CYS A 174 11.57 -22.38 -30.71
N VAL A 175 10.89 -22.03 -29.61
CA VAL A 175 11.24 -20.89 -28.74
C VAL A 175 11.52 -21.44 -27.35
N GLY A 176 12.81 -21.65 -27.03
CA GLY A 176 13.19 -22.50 -25.90
C GLY A 176 12.71 -23.93 -26.14
N ASP A 177 12.03 -24.53 -25.14
CA ASP A 177 11.39 -25.85 -25.28
C ASP A 177 9.99 -25.82 -25.91
N THR A 178 9.43 -24.63 -26.13
CA THR A 178 8.08 -24.54 -26.70
C THR A 178 8.15 -24.78 -28.20
N CYS A 179 7.68 -25.95 -28.64
CA CYS A 179 7.37 -26.19 -30.04
C CYS A 179 6.16 -25.34 -30.45
N LEU A 180 6.38 -24.34 -31.28
CA LEU A 180 5.34 -23.59 -31.96
C LEU A 180 5.02 -24.24 -33.31
N PRO A 181 3.81 -24.07 -33.87
CA PRO A 181 3.43 -24.65 -35.17
C PRO A 181 4.35 -24.27 -36.34
N GLY A 182 5.09 -23.16 -36.23
CA GLY A 182 6.09 -22.74 -37.21
C GLY A 182 5.53 -22.14 -38.50
N THR A 183 4.22 -21.88 -38.55
CA THR A 183 3.49 -21.37 -39.73
C THR A 183 3.13 -19.89 -39.65
N ASP A 184 3.50 -19.21 -38.57
CA ASP A 184 3.16 -17.82 -38.31
C ASP A 184 4.26 -16.87 -38.84
N SER A 185 3.90 -15.64 -39.24
CA SER A 185 4.83 -14.71 -39.90
C SER A 185 5.88 -14.10 -38.96
N LEU A 186 5.64 -14.12 -37.64
CA LEU A 186 6.57 -13.70 -36.59
C LEU A 186 7.30 -14.88 -35.94
N SER A 187 6.77 -16.10 -36.09
CA SER A 187 7.29 -17.34 -35.52
C SER A 187 7.28 -18.49 -36.54
N CYS A 188 8.06 -18.31 -37.61
CA CYS A 188 8.21 -19.24 -38.72
C CYS A 188 9.41 -20.17 -38.55
N GLY A 189 9.28 -21.41 -38.99
CA GLY A 189 10.38 -22.38 -39.06
C GLY A 189 9.86 -23.81 -39.08
N GLU A 190 10.72 -24.76 -39.42
CA GLU A 190 10.36 -26.19 -39.53
C GLU A 190 11.34 -27.09 -38.77
N LYS A 191 10.91 -28.32 -38.46
CA LYS A 191 11.75 -29.41 -37.92
C LYS A 191 12.54 -28.99 -36.68
N GLY A 192 11.93 -28.25 -35.77
CA GLY A 192 12.52 -27.84 -34.50
C GLY A 192 13.70 -26.87 -34.64
N GLN A 193 13.81 -26.17 -35.77
CA GLN A 193 14.71 -25.02 -35.91
C GLN A 193 14.23 -23.85 -35.04
N ALA A 194 15.10 -22.90 -34.72
CA ALA A 194 14.72 -21.70 -33.98
C ALA A 194 13.70 -20.86 -34.77
N CYS A 195 12.63 -20.42 -34.11
CA CYS A 195 11.61 -19.59 -34.76
C CYS A 195 12.19 -18.26 -35.26
N THR A 196 11.80 -17.88 -36.47
CA THR A 196 12.28 -16.69 -37.19
C THR A 196 11.11 -15.84 -37.65
N SER A 197 11.23 -14.51 -37.54
CA SER A 197 10.23 -13.59 -38.10
C SER A 197 10.49 -13.37 -39.59
N CYS A 198 9.61 -13.89 -40.45
CA CYS A 198 9.63 -13.59 -41.87
C CYS A 198 9.18 -12.15 -42.14
N ALA A 199 8.25 -11.62 -41.33
CA ALA A 199 7.77 -10.24 -41.46
C ALA A 199 8.91 -9.22 -41.25
N ALA A 200 9.81 -9.45 -40.29
CA ALA A 200 11.02 -8.65 -40.10
C ALA A 200 12.02 -8.72 -41.27
N GLN A 201 11.86 -9.69 -42.17
CA GLN A 201 12.67 -9.88 -43.38
C GLN A 201 11.92 -9.49 -44.67
N GLY A 202 10.69 -8.98 -44.57
CA GLY A 202 9.84 -8.67 -45.75
C GLY A 202 9.38 -9.91 -46.53
N ARG A 203 9.28 -11.07 -45.86
CA ARG A 203 8.91 -12.37 -46.46
C ARG A 203 7.65 -12.95 -45.82
N VAL A 204 7.07 -13.97 -46.46
CA VAL A 204 5.90 -14.69 -45.95
C VAL A 204 6.31 -16.07 -45.44
N CYS A 205 5.77 -16.48 -44.29
CA CYS A 205 5.92 -17.86 -43.82
C CYS A 205 5.02 -18.80 -44.63
N ARG A 206 5.60 -19.65 -45.47
CA ARG A 206 4.87 -20.70 -46.20
C ARG A 206 4.92 -21.99 -45.40
N GLY A 207 3.76 -22.50 -44.98
CA GLY A 207 3.66 -23.79 -44.29
C GLY A 207 4.15 -24.96 -45.15
N GLN A 208 4.91 -25.88 -44.55
CA GLN A 208 5.47 -27.06 -45.18
C GLN A 208 4.63 -28.31 -44.90
N ALA A 209 4.61 -29.28 -45.82
CA ALA A 209 3.82 -30.50 -45.69
C ALA A 209 4.25 -31.43 -44.53
N GLY A 210 5.44 -31.22 -43.96
CA GLY A 210 5.93 -31.90 -42.75
C GLY A 210 5.59 -31.21 -41.43
N GLY A 211 4.83 -30.11 -41.46
CA GLY A 211 4.69 -29.15 -40.35
C GLY A 211 5.77 -28.07 -40.40
N GLY A 212 5.55 -26.97 -39.67
CA GLY A 212 6.39 -25.79 -39.76
C GLY A 212 6.21 -24.99 -41.04
N GLY A 213 7.13 -24.08 -41.29
CA GLY A 213 7.12 -23.21 -42.47
C GLY A 213 8.48 -22.58 -42.78
N VAL A 214 8.61 -22.04 -43.99
CA VAL A 214 9.84 -21.41 -44.50
C VAL A 214 9.55 -19.98 -44.94
N CYS A 215 10.48 -19.05 -44.67
CA CYS A 215 10.39 -17.66 -45.11
C CYS A 215 10.70 -17.53 -46.61
N GLU A 216 9.65 -17.60 -47.42
CA GLU A 216 9.71 -17.52 -48.88
C GLU A 216 9.20 -16.18 -49.43
N GLY A 217 9.65 -15.86 -50.65
CA GLY A 217 9.19 -14.70 -51.41
C GLY A 217 10.12 -13.48 -51.36
N THR A 218 10.07 -12.71 -52.44
CA THR A 218 10.53 -11.33 -52.58
C THR A 218 9.30 -10.42 -52.76
N PRO A 219 9.38 -9.08 -52.57
CA PRO A 219 8.22 -8.29 -52.15
C PRO A 219 7.14 -8.04 -53.22
N SER A 220 7.27 -8.58 -54.43
CA SER A 220 6.28 -8.44 -55.49
C SER A 220 5.10 -9.38 -55.27
N CYS A 221 3.87 -8.88 -55.30
CA CYS A 221 2.70 -9.74 -55.42
C CYS A 221 2.70 -10.40 -56.82
N GLY A 222 2.44 -11.71 -56.87
CA GLY A 222 2.37 -12.46 -58.11
C GLY A 222 1.81 -13.88 -57.94
N PRO A 223 1.76 -14.69 -59.01
CA PRO A 223 1.14 -16.02 -59.00
C PRO A 223 1.75 -17.00 -57.99
N ALA A 224 3.00 -16.77 -57.57
CA ALA A 224 3.68 -17.59 -56.59
C ALA A 224 3.16 -17.36 -55.15
N ASN A 225 2.78 -16.14 -54.78
CA ASN A 225 2.44 -15.78 -53.40
C ASN A 225 0.99 -15.30 -53.22
N CYS A 226 0.21 -15.18 -54.29
CA CYS A 226 -1.16 -14.71 -54.23
C CYS A 226 -2.17 -15.63 -54.93
N GLY A 227 -3.11 -16.20 -54.17
CA GLY A 227 -4.24 -16.96 -54.72
C GLY A 227 -5.35 -16.09 -55.31
N GLY A 228 -5.50 -14.86 -54.79
CA GLY A 228 -6.40 -13.83 -55.31
C GLY A 228 -5.71 -12.97 -56.39
N CYS A 229 -5.79 -11.65 -56.28
CA CYS A 229 -5.15 -10.73 -57.22
C CYS A 229 -4.26 -9.70 -56.53
N CYS A 230 -3.39 -9.07 -57.31
CA CYS A 230 -2.40 -8.11 -56.86
C CYS A 230 -2.88 -6.68 -57.05
N ASN A 231 -3.00 -5.95 -55.94
CA ASN A 231 -3.22 -4.51 -55.92
C ASN A 231 -1.90 -3.85 -55.51
N GLY A 232 -1.08 -3.48 -56.51
CA GLY A 232 0.36 -3.26 -56.30
C GLY A 232 1.02 -4.52 -55.73
N ASP A 233 1.90 -4.34 -54.75
CA ASP A 233 2.58 -5.44 -54.04
C ASP A 233 1.69 -6.14 -52.99
N THR A 234 0.43 -5.74 -52.84
CA THR A 234 -0.49 -6.35 -51.87
C THR A 234 -1.34 -7.44 -52.54
N CYS A 235 -1.24 -8.67 -52.04
CA CYS A 235 -2.19 -9.71 -52.39
C CYS A 235 -3.52 -9.49 -51.67
N VAL A 236 -4.61 -9.37 -52.43
CA VAL A 236 -5.97 -9.31 -51.89
C VAL A 236 -6.79 -10.50 -52.36
N ALA A 237 -7.86 -10.83 -51.64
CA ALA A 237 -8.66 -12.04 -51.86
C ALA A 237 -9.25 -12.15 -53.29
N GLY A 238 -9.36 -11.05 -54.04
CA GLY A 238 -9.74 -11.04 -55.45
C GLY A 238 -11.24 -11.25 -55.71
N SER A 239 -12.07 -11.06 -54.69
CA SER A 239 -13.53 -11.26 -54.71
C SER A 239 -14.31 -9.94 -54.70
N ASP A 240 -13.62 -8.82 -54.60
CA ASP A 240 -14.21 -7.49 -54.49
C ASP A 240 -14.51 -6.90 -55.88
N GLY A 241 -15.55 -6.07 -55.99
CA GLY A 241 -15.90 -5.42 -57.25
C GLY A 241 -14.87 -4.41 -57.75
N ALA A 242 -14.08 -3.79 -56.86
CA ALA A 242 -12.98 -2.89 -57.19
C ALA A 242 -11.63 -3.62 -57.30
N ALA A 243 -11.52 -4.85 -56.76
CA ALA A 243 -10.32 -5.67 -56.80
C ALA A 243 -10.66 -7.15 -57.10
N CYS A 244 -10.99 -7.42 -58.35
CA CYS A 244 -11.41 -8.73 -58.84
C CYS A 244 -10.26 -9.46 -59.56
N GLY A 245 -10.05 -10.73 -59.26
CA GLY A 245 -9.07 -11.57 -59.95
C GLY A 245 -8.66 -12.80 -59.16
N LYS A 246 -7.84 -13.67 -59.76
CA LYS A 246 -7.27 -14.86 -59.12
C LYS A 246 -5.88 -15.21 -59.67
N GLY A 247 -5.16 -16.07 -58.98
CA GLY A 247 -3.86 -16.60 -59.40
C GLY A 247 -2.75 -15.55 -59.49
N GLY A 248 -2.80 -14.49 -58.67
CA GLY A 248 -1.75 -13.49 -58.53
C GLY A 248 -1.54 -12.62 -59.77
N SER A 249 -2.57 -12.51 -60.61
CA SER A 249 -2.66 -11.48 -61.65
C SER A 249 -2.97 -10.12 -61.04
N ALA A 250 -2.69 -9.02 -61.75
CA ALA A 250 -3.14 -7.69 -61.31
C ALA A 250 -4.68 -7.63 -61.17
N CYS A 251 -5.17 -6.95 -60.13
CA CYS A 251 -6.60 -6.83 -59.86
C CYS A 251 -7.32 -5.97 -60.91
N ALA A 252 -8.49 -6.44 -61.36
CA ALA A 252 -9.40 -5.69 -62.22
C ALA A 252 -10.47 -4.98 -61.39
N ASN A 253 -10.69 -3.69 -61.65
CA ASN A 253 -11.79 -2.93 -61.07
C ASN A 253 -13.05 -3.07 -61.95
N CYS A 254 -13.92 -4.02 -61.62
CA CYS A 254 -15.15 -4.29 -62.35
C CYS A 254 -16.17 -3.16 -62.16
N ILE A 255 -16.23 -2.52 -60.99
CA ILE A 255 -17.15 -1.41 -60.69
C ILE A 255 -16.88 -0.25 -61.66
N ALA A 256 -15.62 0.12 -61.86
CA ALA A 256 -15.21 1.15 -62.83
C ALA A 256 -15.56 0.79 -64.30
N GLN A 257 -15.83 -0.48 -64.59
CA GLN A 257 -16.23 -0.98 -65.90
C GLN A 257 -17.75 -1.22 -66.03
N GLY A 258 -18.55 -0.91 -65.00
CA GLY A 258 -19.99 -1.22 -64.98
C GLY A 258 -20.29 -2.73 -64.94
N ARG A 259 -19.41 -3.50 -64.29
CA ARG A 259 -19.41 -4.97 -64.26
C ARG A 259 -19.35 -5.51 -62.84
N VAL A 260 -19.70 -6.78 -62.66
CA VAL A 260 -19.61 -7.50 -61.37
C VAL A 260 -18.48 -8.52 -61.41
N CYS A 261 -17.77 -8.65 -60.30
CA CYS A 261 -16.80 -9.72 -60.08
C CYS A 261 -17.56 -11.03 -59.85
N VAL A 262 -17.39 -12.03 -60.73
CA VAL A 262 -18.09 -13.32 -60.59
C VAL A 262 -17.61 -14.04 -59.32
N PRO A 263 -18.52 -14.52 -58.44
CA PRO A 263 -18.14 -15.27 -57.24
C PRO A 263 -17.34 -16.54 -57.52
N GLN A 264 -16.64 -17.03 -56.50
CA GLN A 264 -15.91 -18.30 -56.57
C GLN A 264 -16.87 -19.48 -56.77
N GLY A 265 -16.48 -20.46 -57.59
CA GLY A 265 -17.27 -21.65 -57.90
C GLY A 265 -18.24 -21.51 -59.09
N GLN A 266 -18.24 -20.37 -59.81
CA GLN A 266 -19.04 -20.19 -61.02
C GLN A 266 -18.18 -20.15 -62.31
N PRO A 267 -18.76 -20.44 -63.49
CA PRO A 267 -18.07 -20.23 -64.77
C PRO A 267 -17.57 -18.78 -64.90
N ASN A 268 -16.31 -18.61 -65.30
CA ASN A 268 -15.62 -17.30 -65.33
C ASN A 268 -15.46 -16.64 -63.94
N GLU A 269 -15.43 -17.41 -62.85
CA GLU A 269 -15.15 -16.92 -61.49
C GLU A 269 -13.94 -15.98 -61.41
N ARG A 270 -14.09 -14.94 -60.59
CA ARG A 270 -13.12 -13.86 -60.36
C ARG A 270 -12.71 -13.12 -61.63
N THR A 271 -13.66 -12.92 -62.55
CA THR A 271 -13.52 -12.02 -63.71
C THR A 271 -14.65 -10.99 -63.75
N CYS A 272 -14.42 -9.87 -64.44
CA CYS A 272 -15.43 -8.82 -64.62
C CYS A 272 -16.41 -9.17 -65.75
N GLN A 273 -17.60 -9.60 -65.38
CA GLN A 273 -18.69 -9.89 -66.31
C GLN A 273 -19.76 -8.80 -66.28
N VAL A 274 -20.45 -8.59 -67.39
CA VAL A 274 -21.64 -7.72 -67.41
C VAL A 274 -22.65 -8.24 -66.39
N GLN A 275 -23.16 -7.34 -65.56
CA GLN A 275 -24.10 -7.69 -64.51
C GLN A 275 -25.39 -8.19 -65.16
N ALA A 276 -25.63 -9.50 -65.11
CA ALA A 276 -26.93 -10.05 -65.46
C ALA A 276 -27.95 -9.49 -64.47
N THR A 277 -28.93 -8.72 -64.95
CA THR A 277 -30.03 -8.20 -64.13
C THR A 277 -30.68 -9.37 -63.41
N CYS A 278 -30.90 -9.26 -62.10
CA CYS A 278 -31.54 -10.35 -61.35
C CYS A 278 -32.98 -10.49 -61.85
N ASN A 279 -33.36 -11.69 -62.27
CA ASN A 279 -34.67 -11.99 -62.86
C ASN A 279 -35.01 -13.48 -62.75
N ALA A 280 -36.21 -13.85 -63.19
CA ALA A 280 -36.72 -15.22 -63.13
C ALA A 280 -35.84 -16.29 -63.82
N ALA A 281 -35.01 -15.91 -64.79
CA ALA A 281 -34.15 -16.84 -65.52
C ALA A 281 -32.82 -17.15 -64.79
N ASN A 282 -32.40 -16.33 -63.82
CA ASN A 282 -31.16 -16.52 -63.07
C ASN A 282 -31.31 -16.56 -61.54
N CYS A 283 -32.52 -16.35 -61.01
CA CYS A 283 -32.78 -16.38 -59.58
C CYS A 283 -33.98 -17.27 -59.20
N PRO A 284 -33.76 -18.42 -58.53
CA PRO A 284 -34.87 -19.24 -58.00
C PRO A 284 -35.53 -18.61 -56.77
N GLY A 285 -34.79 -17.78 -56.01
CA GLY A 285 -35.29 -17.02 -54.86
C GLY A 285 -35.85 -15.66 -55.25
N CYS A 286 -35.52 -14.60 -54.52
CA CYS A 286 -35.96 -13.23 -54.82
C CYS A 286 -34.79 -12.29 -55.14
N CYS A 287 -35.07 -11.19 -55.83
CA CYS A 287 -34.08 -10.20 -56.24
C CYS A 287 -34.06 -9.00 -55.28
N GLN A 288 -32.92 -8.77 -54.63
CA GLN A 288 -32.65 -7.54 -53.89
C GLN A 288 -31.72 -6.67 -54.76
N GLY A 289 -32.33 -5.81 -55.58
CA GLY A 289 -31.64 -5.19 -56.71
C GLY A 289 -31.17 -6.27 -57.70
N ASN A 290 -29.91 -6.21 -58.13
CA ASN A 290 -29.31 -7.21 -59.00
C ASN A 290 -28.71 -8.43 -58.26
N THR A 291 -29.00 -8.60 -56.98
CA THR A 291 -28.52 -9.73 -56.16
C THR A 291 -29.63 -10.76 -55.96
N CYS A 292 -29.37 -12.02 -56.31
CA CYS A 292 -30.29 -13.12 -56.03
C CYS A 292 -30.14 -13.63 -54.59
N ILE A 293 -31.23 -13.56 -53.82
CA ILE A 293 -31.33 -14.09 -52.46
C ILE A 293 -32.04 -15.46 -52.54
N VAL A 294 -31.26 -16.54 -52.50
CA VAL A 294 -31.76 -17.92 -52.57
C VAL A 294 -32.29 -18.48 -51.24
N LEU A 295 -31.88 -17.87 -50.12
CA LEU A 295 -32.33 -18.19 -48.77
C LEU A 295 -33.36 -17.14 -48.33
N THR A 296 -34.64 -17.47 -48.48
CA THR A 296 -35.73 -16.54 -48.20
C THR A 296 -35.98 -16.41 -46.70
N THR A 297 -35.89 -15.19 -46.17
CA THR A 297 -36.13 -14.89 -44.74
C THR A 297 -37.34 -13.98 -44.57
N ASN A 298 -37.78 -13.75 -43.33
CA ASN A 298 -38.85 -12.78 -43.04
C ASN A 298 -38.49 -11.34 -43.47
N LEU A 299 -37.20 -11.01 -43.67
CA LEU A 299 -36.74 -9.71 -44.17
C LEU A 299 -36.52 -9.69 -45.70
N SER A 300 -36.49 -10.85 -46.34
CA SER A 300 -36.14 -11.04 -47.75
C SER A 300 -36.91 -12.23 -48.33
N CYS A 301 -38.23 -12.09 -48.40
CA CYS A 301 -39.16 -13.10 -48.86
C CYS A 301 -39.55 -12.87 -50.32
N GLY A 302 -39.64 -13.96 -51.10
CA GLY A 302 -40.08 -13.97 -52.50
C GLY A 302 -39.59 -15.23 -53.21
N ARG A 303 -39.92 -15.41 -54.49
CA ARG A 303 -39.49 -16.58 -55.29
C ARG A 303 -39.50 -16.26 -56.78
N GLY A 304 -38.76 -17.05 -57.58
CA GLY A 304 -38.78 -16.95 -59.04
C GLY A 304 -38.27 -15.63 -59.61
N GLY A 305 -37.33 -14.96 -58.93
CA GLY A 305 -36.68 -13.74 -59.41
C GLY A 305 -37.53 -12.47 -59.30
N GLU A 306 -38.65 -12.54 -58.58
CA GLU A 306 -39.42 -11.36 -58.15
C GLU A 306 -38.67 -10.55 -57.09
N ALA A 307 -39.01 -9.27 -56.92
CA ALA A 307 -38.37 -8.40 -55.92
C ALA A 307 -38.57 -8.95 -54.48
N CYS A 308 -37.49 -8.98 -53.69
CA CYS A 308 -37.57 -9.37 -52.28
C CYS A 308 -38.42 -8.37 -51.48
N ARG A 309 -39.32 -8.89 -50.63
CA ARG A 309 -40.09 -8.08 -49.67
C ARG A 309 -39.90 -8.56 -48.24
N ALA A 310 -39.94 -7.64 -47.28
CA ALA A 310 -40.12 -8.01 -45.88
C ALA A 310 -41.57 -8.45 -45.63
N CYS A 311 -41.75 -9.47 -44.80
CA CYS A 311 -43.06 -9.87 -44.29
C CYS A 311 -43.50 -8.94 -43.15
N GLY A 312 -44.80 -8.77 -42.95
CA GLY A 312 -45.32 -7.98 -41.83
C GLY A 312 -44.92 -8.59 -40.48
N GLY A 313 -44.96 -7.80 -39.40
CA GLY A 313 -44.54 -8.25 -38.05
C GLY A 313 -45.32 -9.44 -37.48
N ASN A 314 -46.43 -9.83 -38.12
CA ASN A 314 -47.27 -10.98 -37.78
C ASN A 314 -47.23 -12.07 -38.87
N GLU A 315 -46.22 -12.09 -39.74
CA GLU A 315 -46.11 -13.02 -40.86
C GLU A 315 -44.72 -13.68 -40.92
N SER A 316 -44.70 -14.97 -41.28
CA SER A 316 -43.49 -15.75 -41.55
C SER A 316 -43.35 -16.03 -43.03
N CYS A 317 -42.13 -15.99 -43.57
CA CYS A 317 -41.87 -16.35 -44.97
C CYS A 317 -41.86 -17.88 -45.14
N ASN A 318 -42.92 -18.42 -45.73
CA ASN A 318 -43.06 -19.85 -46.03
C ASN A 318 -43.08 -20.06 -47.55
N ALA A 319 -42.12 -20.85 -48.08
CA ALA A 319 -41.96 -21.12 -49.51
C ALA A 319 -41.97 -19.87 -50.43
N GLY A 320 -41.37 -18.77 -49.96
CA GLY A 320 -41.31 -17.49 -50.67
C GLY A 320 -42.59 -16.64 -50.59
N VAL A 321 -43.52 -16.97 -49.70
CA VAL A 321 -44.77 -16.23 -49.45
C VAL A 321 -44.88 -15.86 -47.97
N CYS A 322 -45.23 -14.62 -47.67
CA CYS A 322 -45.53 -14.21 -46.29
C CYS A 322 -46.89 -14.79 -45.86
N THR A 323 -46.91 -15.59 -44.80
CA THR A 323 -48.12 -16.22 -44.25
C THR A 323 -48.32 -15.79 -42.80
N PRO A 324 -49.54 -15.43 -42.35
CA PRO A 324 -49.80 -15.03 -40.97
C PRO A 324 -49.32 -16.08 -39.95
N ASN A 325 -48.52 -15.62 -38.99
CA ASN A 325 -48.09 -16.41 -37.85
C ASN A 325 -49.28 -16.52 -36.86
N PRO A 326 -49.54 -17.69 -36.25
CA PRO A 326 -50.53 -17.77 -35.17
C PRO A 326 -50.10 -16.84 -34.03
N ALA A 327 -51.07 -16.12 -33.45
CA ALA A 327 -50.79 -15.14 -32.40
C ALA A 327 -50.01 -15.77 -31.23
N CYS A 328 -49.05 -15.04 -30.67
CA CYS A 328 -48.24 -15.58 -29.57
C CYS A 328 -49.11 -15.74 -28.32
N GLY A 329 -49.05 -16.91 -27.69
CA GLY A 329 -49.80 -17.20 -26.48
C GLY A 329 -49.47 -18.58 -25.89
N PRO A 330 -50.21 -19.01 -24.86
CA PRO A 330 -49.93 -20.26 -24.13
C PRO A 330 -49.91 -21.53 -25.00
N ALA A 331 -50.61 -21.51 -26.13
CA ALA A 331 -50.73 -22.64 -27.04
C ALA A 331 -49.51 -22.87 -27.94
N ASN A 332 -48.65 -21.85 -28.14
CA ASN A 332 -47.50 -21.90 -29.05
C ASN A 332 -46.22 -21.28 -28.47
N CYS A 333 -46.25 -20.75 -27.24
CA CYS A 333 -45.09 -20.16 -26.57
C CYS A 333 -44.93 -20.65 -25.13
N ALA A 334 -43.82 -21.34 -24.86
CA ALA A 334 -43.47 -21.78 -23.49
C ALA A 334 -42.88 -20.65 -22.62
N GLY A 335 -42.22 -19.67 -23.25
CA GLY A 335 -41.66 -18.48 -22.60
C GLY A 335 -42.69 -17.36 -22.51
N CYS A 336 -42.38 -16.17 -23.04
CA CYS A 336 -43.26 -15.00 -23.02
C CYS A 336 -43.35 -14.33 -24.40
N CYS A 337 -44.36 -13.50 -24.59
CA CYS A 337 -44.67 -12.85 -25.86
C CYS A 337 -44.21 -11.39 -25.87
N ILE A 338 -43.45 -11.01 -26.91
CA ILE A 338 -43.20 -9.60 -27.29
C ILE A 338 -43.99 -9.36 -28.57
N GLY A 339 -45.22 -8.82 -28.43
CA GLY A 339 -46.19 -8.86 -29.52
C GLY A 339 -46.46 -10.30 -29.94
N ASN A 340 -46.29 -10.62 -31.23
CA ASN A 340 -46.46 -11.97 -31.76
C ASN A 340 -45.17 -12.80 -31.85
N VAL A 341 -44.07 -12.35 -31.23
CA VAL A 341 -42.81 -13.10 -31.16
C VAL A 341 -42.71 -13.80 -29.80
N CYS A 342 -42.56 -15.13 -29.81
CA CYS A 342 -42.25 -15.90 -28.62
C CYS A 342 -40.78 -15.74 -28.24
N ALA A 343 -40.51 -15.02 -27.15
CA ALA A 343 -39.21 -14.99 -26.50
C ALA A 343 -39.07 -16.18 -25.55
N GLN A 344 -37.83 -16.62 -25.29
CA GLN A 344 -37.54 -17.74 -24.39
C GLN A 344 -37.97 -17.51 -22.93
N GLY A 345 -38.28 -16.27 -22.53
CA GLY A 345 -38.79 -15.97 -21.18
C GLY A 345 -37.76 -15.94 -20.06
N ASN A 346 -36.47 -16.07 -20.41
CA ASN A 346 -35.32 -16.19 -19.50
C ASN A 346 -34.38 -14.96 -19.51
N GLN A 347 -34.71 -13.90 -20.27
CA GLN A 347 -33.85 -12.71 -20.39
C GLN A 347 -34.34 -11.59 -19.47
N ASN A 348 -33.42 -10.80 -18.90
CA ASN A 348 -33.77 -9.70 -18.00
C ASN A 348 -34.65 -8.61 -18.64
N THR A 349 -34.65 -8.49 -19.97
CA THR A 349 -35.50 -7.57 -20.74
C THR A 349 -36.75 -8.24 -21.33
N ALA A 350 -36.86 -9.58 -21.24
CA ALA A 350 -37.94 -10.38 -21.79
C ALA A 350 -38.20 -11.62 -20.92
N CYS A 351 -38.77 -11.37 -19.74
CA CYS A 351 -38.99 -12.37 -18.70
C CYS A 351 -40.47 -12.78 -18.61
N GLY A 352 -40.74 -14.08 -18.50
CA GLY A 352 -42.10 -14.62 -18.35
C GLY A 352 -42.22 -16.07 -18.80
N LEU A 353 -43.35 -16.71 -18.52
CA LEU A 353 -43.62 -18.11 -18.87
C LEU A 353 -45.06 -18.29 -19.35
N ALA A 354 -45.32 -19.41 -20.02
CA ALA A 354 -46.63 -19.83 -20.50
C ALA A 354 -47.33 -18.84 -21.46
N GLY A 355 -46.55 -18.12 -22.27
CA GLY A 355 -47.06 -17.29 -23.36
C GLY A 355 -47.78 -16.01 -22.90
N ILE A 356 -47.51 -15.55 -21.68
CA ILE A 356 -47.95 -14.23 -21.20
C ILE A 356 -47.06 -13.11 -21.79
N GLU A 357 -47.45 -11.86 -21.65
CA GLU A 357 -46.63 -10.71 -22.07
C GLU A 357 -45.28 -10.68 -21.32
N CYS A 358 -44.19 -10.42 -22.04
CA CYS A 358 -42.86 -10.34 -21.46
C CYS A 358 -42.67 -9.09 -20.57
N VAL A 359 -42.12 -9.28 -19.37
CA VAL A 359 -41.76 -8.19 -18.46
C VAL A 359 -40.27 -7.86 -18.58
N ASN A 360 -39.94 -6.56 -18.60
CA ASN A 360 -38.57 -6.06 -18.53
C ASN A 360 -38.15 -5.85 -17.06
N CYS A 361 -37.48 -6.84 -16.49
CA CYS A 361 -36.95 -6.81 -15.13
C CYS A 361 -35.81 -5.78 -14.98
N ALA A 362 -34.96 -5.63 -16.00
CA ALA A 362 -33.80 -4.74 -15.97
C ALA A 362 -34.21 -3.27 -15.76
N GLY A 363 -35.35 -2.85 -16.31
CA GLY A 363 -35.93 -1.51 -16.10
C GLY A 363 -36.31 -1.21 -14.64
N ALA A 364 -36.46 -2.23 -13.80
CA ALA A 364 -36.74 -2.13 -12.37
C ALA A 364 -35.53 -2.54 -11.48
N GLY A 365 -34.35 -2.76 -12.06
CA GLY A 365 -33.17 -3.25 -11.33
C GLY A 365 -33.23 -4.74 -10.94
N ASN A 366 -34.22 -5.48 -11.45
CA ASN A 366 -34.44 -6.90 -11.18
C ASN A 366 -33.80 -7.78 -12.27
N VAL A 367 -33.63 -9.06 -11.97
CA VAL A 367 -33.19 -10.10 -12.93
C VAL A 367 -34.32 -11.09 -13.20
N CYS A 368 -34.28 -11.76 -14.35
CA CYS A 368 -35.20 -12.83 -14.66
C CYS A 368 -34.72 -14.13 -14.00
N GLN A 369 -35.44 -14.62 -12.99
CA GLN A 369 -35.23 -15.93 -12.39
C GLN A 369 -36.51 -16.76 -12.50
N ALA A 370 -36.39 -17.97 -13.04
CA ALA A 370 -37.52 -18.88 -13.28
C ALA A 370 -38.76 -18.23 -13.94
N GLY A 371 -38.55 -17.30 -14.87
CA GLY A 371 -39.64 -16.59 -15.57
C GLY A 371 -40.35 -15.51 -14.76
N ARG A 372 -39.75 -15.05 -13.65
CA ARG A 372 -40.24 -13.93 -12.83
C ARG A 372 -39.14 -12.89 -12.65
N CYS A 373 -39.55 -11.62 -12.52
CA CYS A 373 -38.63 -10.56 -12.13
C CYS A 373 -38.40 -10.60 -10.63
N GLU A 374 -37.21 -11.01 -10.23
CA GLU A 374 -36.81 -11.08 -8.82
C GLU A 374 -35.62 -10.13 -8.57
N ALA A 375 -35.52 -9.63 -7.34
CA ALA A 375 -34.34 -8.86 -6.94
C ALA A 375 -33.10 -9.74 -7.11
N PRO A 376 -32.02 -9.24 -7.74
CA PRO A 376 -30.83 -10.05 -7.97
C PRO A 376 -30.29 -10.55 -6.63
N ALA A 377 -30.08 -11.86 -6.54
CA ALA A 377 -29.49 -12.50 -5.37
C ALA A 377 -28.25 -11.72 -4.93
N CYS A 378 -28.16 -11.42 -3.64
CA CYS A 378 -27.04 -10.65 -3.11
C CYS A 378 -25.75 -11.45 -3.27
N GLY A 379 -24.73 -10.82 -3.85
CA GLY A 379 -23.48 -11.48 -4.20
C GLY A 379 -22.37 -10.50 -4.61
N PRO A 380 -21.18 -10.99 -4.95
CA PRO A 380 -20.02 -10.14 -5.24
C PRO A 380 -20.20 -9.15 -6.40
N GLY A 381 -21.12 -9.44 -7.33
CA GLY A 381 -21.40 -8.58 -8.49
C GLY A 381 -22.37 -7.41 -8.23
N ASN A 382 -23.08 -7.39 -7.10
CA ASN A 382 -24.06 -6.34 -6.77
C ASN A 382 -23.98 -5.82 -5.33
N CYS A 383 -23.13 -6.38 -4.47
CA CYS A 383 -22.99 -5.97 -3.08
C CYS A 383 -21.53 -5.70 -2.69
N ALA A 384 -21.23 -4.44 -2.34
CA ALA A 384 -19.91 -4.05 -1.82
C ALA A 384 -19.69 -4.48 -0.36
N GLY A 385 -20.77 -4.48 0.45
CA GLY A 385 -20.78 -4.98 1.83
C GLY A 385 -21.07 -6.48 1.88
N CYS A 386 -21.99 -6.91 2.74
CA CYS A 386 -22.37 -8.32 2.90
C CYS A 386 -23.88 -8.56 2.72
N CYS A 387 -24.24 -9.83 2.59
CA CYS A 387 -25.58 -10.29 2.29
C CYS A 387 -26.28 -10.83 3.55
N ARG A 388 -27.35 -10.16 3.97
CA ARG A 388 -28.30 -10.65 5.00
C ARG A 388 -29.53 -11.18 4.26
N GLY A 389 -29.46 -12.44 3.84
CA GLY A 389 -30.36 -12.97 2.80
C GLY A 389 -30.07 -12.31 1.44
N ASN A 390 -31.12 -11.95 0.70
CA ASN A 390 -30.97 -11.19 -0.56
C ASN A 390 -30.76 -9.68 -0.37
N THR A 391 -30.70 -9.18 0.87
CA THR A 391 -30.45 -7.76 1.14
C THR A 391 -28.96 -7.49 1.29
N CYS A 392 -28.40 -6.65 0.41
CA CYS A 392 -27.07 -6.09 0.62
C CYS A 392 -27.11 -5.04 1.73
N VAL A 393 -26.28 -5.20 2.75
CA VAL A 393 -26.05 -4.22 3.81
C VAL A 393 -24.59 -3.77 3.78
N LEU A 394 -24.29 -2.59 4.35
CA LEU A 394 -22.95 -1.98 4.33
C LEU A 394 -21.83 -2.84 4.94
N GLY A 395 -22.17 -3.86 5.74
CA GLY A 395 -21.19 -4.84 6.24
C GLY A 395 -20.32 -4.33 7.40
N ALA A 396 -20.77 -3.28 8.08
CA ALA A 396 -20.04 -2.56 9.13
C ALA A 396 -20.72 -2.63 10.52
N GLN A 397 -21.79 -3.42 10.68
CA GLN A 397 -22.46 -3.60 11.97
C GLN A 397 -21.99 -4.89 12.64
N ASP A 398 -21.95 -4.91 13.97
CA ASP A 398 -21.47 -6.06 14.74
C ASP A 398 -22.32 -7.33 14.50
N ASP A 399 -23.62 -7.20 14.21
CA ASP A 399 -24.53 -8.31 13.87
C ASP A 399 -24.62 -8.59 12.34
N ALA A 400 -23.91 -7.80 11.52
CA ALA A 400 -23.94 -7.91 10.07
C ALA A 400 -22.61 -7.42 9.44
N CYS A 401 -21.55 -8.19 9.68
CA CYS A 401 -20.19 -7.86 9.26
C CYS A 401 -19.76 -8.63 8.00
N GLY A 402 -19.11 -7.94 7.05
CA GLY A 402 -18.52 -8.58 5.86
C GLY A 402 -18.40 -7.64 4.64
N ARG A 403 -17.74 -8.10 3.58
CA ARG A 403 -17.55 -7.32 2.35
C ARG A 403 -17.56 -8.22 1.10
N GLY A 404 -17.73 -7.60 -0.07
CA GLY A 404 -17.65 -8.27 -1.37
C GLY A 404 -18.78 -9.26 -1.62
N GLY A 405 -19.96 -9.05 -1.03
CA GLY A 405 -21.17 -9.82 -1.30
C GLY A 405 -21.13 -11.27 -0.78
N ALA A 406 -20.26 -11.57 0.17
CA ALA A 406 -20.38 -12.78 0.98
C ALA A 406 -21.54 -12.67 1.98
N ALA A 407 -21.99 -13.78 2.56
CA ALA A 407 -22.94 -13.78 3.66
C ALA A 407 -22.41 -12.97 4.86
N CYS A 408 -23.28 -12.17 5.49
CA CYS A 408 -22.91 -11.43 6.69
C CYS A 408 -22.60 -12.38 7.86
N THR A 409 -21.56 -12.07 8.62
CA THR A 409 -21.22 -12.74 9.88
C THR A 409 -21.72 -11.91 11.05
N ASP A 410 -22.38 -12.54 12.02
CA ASP A 410 -22.72 -11.93 13.30
C ASP A 410 -21.55 -12.13 14.28
N CYS A 411 -20.81 -11.05 14.54
CA CYS A 411 -19.66 -11.03 15.43
C CYS A 411 -20.09 -11.08 16.91
N THR A 412 -21.32 -10.69 17.24
CA THR A 412 -21.79 -10.61 18.63
C THR A 412 -21.87 -11.98 19.29
N VAL A 413 -22.13 -13.03 18.51
CA VAL A 413 -22.16 -14.44 18.95
C VAL A 413 -20.82 -14.89 19.57
N GLY A 414 -19.70 -14.33 19.10
CA GLY A 414 -18.37 -14.57 19.65
C GLY A 414 -17.87 -13.52 20.65
N GLY A 415 -18.69 -12.52 21.01
CA GLY A 415 -18.24 -11.34 21.76
C GLY A 415 -17.28 -10.43 20.96
N GLN A 416 -17.25 -10.60 19.64
CA GLN A 416 -16.41 -9.86 18.69
C GLN A 416 -17.13 -8.60 18.19
N VAL A 417 -16.40 -7.72 17.52
CA VAL A 417 -16.94 -6.52 16.85
C VAL A 417 -16.53 -6.49 15.38
N CYS A 418 -17.32 -5.80 14.55
CA CYS A 418 -17.02 -5.64 13.14
C CYS A 418 -16.03 -4.50 12.91
N GLN A 419 -14.84 -4.82 12.41
CA GLN A 419 -13.89 -3.79 11.98
C GLN A 419 -13.22 -4.16 10.65
N GLY A 420 -13.29 -3.24 9.68
CA GLY A 420 -12.74 -3.48 8.35
C GLY A 420 -13.43 -4.64 7.61
N ALA A 421 -14.72 -4.87 7.89
CA ALA A 421 -15.52 -5.98 7.37
C ALA A 421 -15.00 -7.38 7.76
N GLN A 422 -14.37 -7.49 8.95
CA GLN A 422 -14.02 -8.75 9.59
C GLN A 422 -14.45 -8.71 11.06
N CYS A 423 -14.94 -9.83 11.59
CA CYS A 423 -15.10 -9.98 13.04
C CYS A 423 -13.71 -10.03 13.68
N ARG A 424 -13.49 -9.17 14.67
CA ARG A 424 -12.28 -9.12 15.47
C ARG A 424 -12.63 -9.18 16.93
N ASP A 425 -11.81 -9.88 17.71
CA ASP A 425 -11.97 -9.91 19.16
C ASP A 425 -12.03 -8.49 19.70
N ARG A 426 -13.06 -8.22 20.49
CA ARG A 426 -13.19 -6.93 21.15
C ARG A 426 -11.98 -6.74 22.06
N CYS A 427 -11.36 -5.57 22.00
CA CYS A 427 -10.23 -5.26 22.86
C CYS A 427 -10.70 -5.31 24.32
N GLY A 428 -9.97 -6.06 25.15
CA GLY A 428 -10.28 -6.22 26.57
C GLY A 428 -9.20 -7.00 27.31
N PRO A 429 -9.44 -7.35 28.59
CA PRO A 429 -8.41 -7.97 29.45
C PRO A 429 -7.86 -9.30 28.92
N ALA A 430 -8.63 -10.01 28.09
CA ALA A 430 -8.25 -11.31 27.54
C ALA A 430 -7.22 -11.24 26.38
N ASN A 431 -7.10 -10.09 25.71
CA ASN A 431 -6.27 -9.94 24.50
C ASN A 431 -5.43 -8.64 24.48
N CYS A 432 -5.53 -7.78 25.49
CA CYS A 432 -4.78 -6.54 25.57
C CYS A 432 -4.15 -6.34 26.96
N ALA A 433 -2.81 -6.35 27.03
CA ALA A 433 -2.07 -6.07 28.26
C ALA A 433 -2.02 -4.57 28.62
N GLY A 434 -2.07 -3.70 27.60
CA GLY A 434 -2.18 -2.25 27.75
C GLY A 434 -3.63 -1.81 27.86
N CYS A 435 -4.05 -0.81 27.08
CA CYS A 435 -5.41 -0.26 27.13
C CYS A 435 -6.11 -0.28 25.77
N CYS A 436 -7.43 -0.21 25.78
CA CYS A 436 -8.27 -0.24 24.60
C CYS A 436 -8.69 1.16 24.17
N GLN A 437 -8.24 1.58 22.98
CA GLN A 437 -8.63 2.82 22.34
C GLN A 437 -9.74 2.53 21.34
N GLY A 438 -10.99 2.56 21.81
CA GLY A 438 -12.13 2.05 21.05
C GLY A 438 -12.23 0.52 21.11
N ALA A 439 -13.02 -0.07 20.20
CA ALA A 439 -13.51 -1.45 20.37
C ALA A 439 -12.50 -2.57 20.04
N THR A 440 -11.38 -2.29 19.37
CA THR A 440 -10.41 -3.32 18.90
C THR A 440 -8.94 -2.91 19.04
N GLN A 441 -8.66 -1.63 19.29
CA GLN A 441 -7.31 -1.08 19.17
C GLN A 441 -6.59 -1.17 20.53
N CYS A 442 -5.84 -2.25 20.73
CA CYS A 442 -4.96 -2.38 21.89
C CYS A 442 -3.74 -1.46 21.73
N GLN A 443 -3.64 -0.47 22.61
CA GLN A 443 -2.48 0.39 22.77
C GLN A 443 -1.57 -0.17 23.86
N LEU A 444 -0.27 0.07 23.77
CA LEU A 444 0.70 -0.38 24.77
C LEU A 444 0.43 0.21 26.17
N GLY A 445 -0.31 1.32 26.27
CA GLY A 445 -0.77 1.87 27.56
C GLY A 445 0.19 2.86 28.21
N PHE A 446 1.23 3.29 27.51
CA PHE A 446 2.32 4.13 28.05
C PHE A 446 2.30 5.57 27.52
N ALA A 447 1.45 5.88 26.55
CA ALA A 447 1.42 7.20 25.90
C ALA A 447 0.46 8.14 26.65
N ASN A 448 0.81 9.43 26.74
CA ASN A 448 -0.03 10.42 27.44
C ASN A 448 -1.43 10.61 26.82
N ASN A 449 -1.66 10.17 25.58
CA ASN A 449 -2.96 10.17 24.91
C ASN A 449 -3.64 8.78 24.86
N ALA A 450 -2.99 7.75 25.40
CA ALA A 450 -3.46 6.38 25.46
C ALA A 450 -2.84 5.64 26.67
N CYS A 451 -3.23 6.08 27.86
CA CYS A 451 -2.75 5.57 29.14
C CYS A 451 -3.69 4.51 29.71
N GLY A 452 -3.15 3.41 30.22
CA GLY A 452 -3.95 2.35 30.86
C GLY A 452 -3.29 0.98 30.80
N SER A 453 -3.88 -0.01 31.47
CA SER A 453 -3.41 -1.40 31.44
C SER A 453 -4.55 -2.39 31.67
N ASN A 454 -4.27 -3.68 31.48
CA ASN A 454 -5.21 -4.80 31.67
C ASN A 454 -6.47 -4.74 30.79
N GLY A 455 -6.37 -4.15 29.60
CA GLY A 455 -7.46 -4.07 28.63
C GLY A 455 -8.62 -3.15 29.03
N ALA A 456 -8.42 -2.28 30.01
CA ALA A 456 -9.33 -1.18 30.33
C ALA A 456 -9.33 -0.13 29.22
N ALA A 457 -10.35 0.75 29.18
CA ALA A 457 -10.38 1.86 28.24
C ALA A 457 -9.19 2.81 28.42
N CYS A 458 -8.57 3.26 27.33
CA CYS A 458 -7.45 4.20 27.39
C CYS A 458 -7.89 5.59 27.88
N ALA A 459 -7.19 6.14 28.87
CA ALA A 459 -7.28 7.53 29.29
C ALA A 459 -6.39 8.44 28.41
N ASN A 460 -6.84 9.69 28.20
CA ASN A 460 -6.07 10.73 27.52
C ASN A 460 -5.66 11.80 28.53
N CYS A 461 -4.47 11.63 29.12
CA CYS A 461 -3.90 12.50 30.13
C CYS A 461 -3.54 13.89 29.57
N ASN A 462 -3.13 13.98 28.30
CA ASN A 462 -2.90 15.27 27.64
C ASN A 462 -4.15 16.18 27.70
N ALA A 463 -5.34 15.60 27.49
CA ALA A 463 -6.62 16.33 27.59
C ALA A 463 -6.98 16.75 29.03
N GLN A 464 -6.29 16.20 30.03
CA GLN A 464 -6.43 16.52 31.45
C GLN A 464 -5.26 17.38 31.99
N GLY A 465 -4.34 17.83 31.13
CA GLY A 465 -3.14 18.57 31.55
C GLY A 465 -2.13 17.72 32.34
N SER A 466 -2.15 16.40 32.17
CA SER A 466 -1.35 15.44 32.93
C SER A 466 -0.59 14.48 32.00
N THR A 467 0.34 13.70 32.55
CA THR A 467 1.11 12.68 31.83
C THR A 467 0.63 11.27 32.21
N CYS A 468 1.02 10.25 31.43
CA CYS A 468 0.68 8.86 31.74
C CYS A 468 1.69 8.29 32.72
N ASN A 469 1.26 7.90 33.92
CA ASN A 469 2.17 7.29 34.86
C ASN A 469 2.46 5.85 34.45
N THR A 470 3.72 5.59 34.09
CA THR A 470 4.18 4.28 33.64
C THR A 470 4.72 3.38 34.76
N LEU A 471 4.72 3.88 36.00
CA LEU A 471 5.32 3.25 37.18
C LEU A 471 4.29 2.58 38.11
N VAL A 472 2.98 2.81 37.90
CA VAL A 472 1.89 2.16 38.66
C VAL A 472 1.10 1.15 37.82
N SER A 473 0.44 0.21 38.51
CA SER A 473 -0.46 -0.78 37.92
C SER A 473 -1.77 -0.85 38.72
N PRO A 474 -2.95 -0.59 38.12
CA PRO A 474 -3.13 -0.21 36.72
C PRO A 474 -2.54 1.16 36.39
N ARG A 475 -2.07 1.33 35.14
CA ARG A 475 -1.55 2.62 34.65
C ARG A 475 -2.68 3.62 34.58
N VAL A 476 -2.45 4.84 35.05
CA VAL A 476 -3.42 5.94 35.07
C VAL A 476 -2.68 7.25 34.81
N CYS A 477 -3.42 8.31 34.52
CA CYS A 477 -2.82 9.65 34.45
C CYS A 477 -2.26 10.05 35.82
N ASP A 478 -1.18 10.84 35.87
CA ASP A 478 -0.52 11.19 37.14
C ASP A 478 -1.48 11.90 38.14
N ASN A 479 -2.41 12.69 37.61
CA ASN A 479 -3.50 13.31 38.35
C ASN A 479 -4.62 12.35 38.83
N GLN A 480 -4.46 11.03 38.61
CA GLN A 480 -5.41 9.97 38.98
C GLN A 480 -4.75 8.80 39.74
N GLN A 481 -3.51 8.95 40.22
CA GLN A 481 -2.78 7.90 40.96
C GLN A 481 -3.20 7.78 42.44
N ASN A 482 -3.22 6.54 42.94
CA ASN A 482 -3.70 6.19 44.29
C ASN A 482 -2.66 5.48 45.20
N THR A 483 -1.35 5.69 45.01
CA THR A 483 -0.30 5.30 46.01
C THR A 483 0.73 6.42 46.20
N CYS A 484 0.19 7.57 46.59
CA CYS A 484 0.87 8.69 47.22
C CYS A 484 -0.06 9.11 48.38
N PRO A 485 0.38 9.08 49.65
CA PRO A 485 1.69 8.63 50.13
C PRO A 485 1.88 7.10 50.06
N ALA A 486 3.14 6.65 50.11
CA ALA A 486 3.53 5.24 50.25
C ALA A 486 3.63 4.83 51.74
N ASP A 487 3.37 3.56 52.06
CA ASP A 487 3.39 3.05 53.45
C ASP A 487 4.81 3.10 54.08
N TYR A 488 4.94 3.75 55.24
CA TYR A 488 6.18 3.79 56.02
C TYR A 488 6.06 2.98 57.31
N ASN A 489 6.39 1.69 57.22
CA ASN A 489 6.12 0.71 58.28
C ASN A 489 6.97 0.87 59.56
N ALA A 490 8.23 1.30 59.44
CA ALA A 490 9.15 1.50 60.57
C ALA A 490 10.33 2.38 60.17
N CYS A 491 10.86 3.16 61.12
CA CYS A 491 12.09 3.91 60.90
C CYS A 491 13.31 2.98 60.76
N PRO A 492 14.09 3.06 59.67
CA PRO A 492 15.27 2.23 59.45
C PRO A 492 16.33 2.33 60.56
N GLY A 493 17.16 1.29 60.65
CA GLY A 493 18.29 1.26 61.55
C GLY A 493 19.39 2.23 61.09
N GLY A 494 19.74 3.19 61.93
CA GLY A 494 20.79 4.19 61.63
C GLY A 494 20.28 5.50 61.03
N THR A 495 18.98 5.65 60.76
CA THR A 495 18.41 6.94 60.33
C THR A 495 18.63 8.02 61.39
N THR A 496 19.27 9.11 60.99
CA THR A 496 19.51 10.32 61.80
C THR A 496 19.44 11.53 60.89
N THR A 497 19.12 12.71 61.40
CA THR A 497 19.28 13.95 60.61
C THR A 497 20.78 14.18 60.36
N PRO A 498 21.24 14.30 59.09
CA PRO A 498 22.55 14.83 58.76
C PRO A 498 22.90 16.09 59.57
N ILE A 499 24.05 16.03 60.24
CA ILE A 499 24.64 17.15 60.96
C ILE A 499 25.39 18.01 59.93
N THR A 500 24.91 19.22 59.67
CA THR A 500 25.66 20.20 58.88
C THR A 500 26.88 20.63 59.70
N PRO A 501 28.12 20.53 59.18
CA PRO A 501 29.31 21.06 59.85
C PRO A 501 29.17 22.56 60.08
N SER A 502 29.55 23.03 61.27
CA SER A 502 29.62 24.46 61.59
C SER A 502 30.68 25.15 60.74
N LEU A 503 30.34 26.35 60.24
CA LEU A 503 31.27 27.30 59.63
C LEU A 503 32.08 26.78 58.43
N GLN A 504 31.48 26.83 57.23
CA GLN A 504 32.13 26.40 55.98
C GLN A 504 32.81 27.53 55.17
N ASN A 505 32.57 28.82 55.48
CA ASN A 505 33.13 29.97 54.77
C ASN A 505 32.93 29.93 53.24
N VAL A 506 31.75 29.48 52.78
CA VAL A 506 31.36 29.38 51.36
C VAL A 506 30.32 30.42 50.93
N CYS A 507 29.61 31.04 51.87
CA CYS A 507 28.56 32.03 51.63
C CYS A 507 28.97 33.44 52.08
N PRO A 508 29.39 34.32 51.16
CA PRO A 508 29.58 35.74 51.45
C PRO A 508 28.30 36.37 52.02
N GLY A 509 28.46 37.30 52.96
CA GLY A 509 27.32 38.01 53.56
C GLY A 509 26.36 38.63 52.54
N ALA A 510 26.87 39.12 51.40
CA ALA A 510 26.06 39.69 50.31
C ALA A 510 25.14 38.67 49.61
N ASP A 511 25.58 37.42 49.42
CA ASP A 511 24.75 36.34 48.86
C ASP A 511 23.63 35.98 49.85
N LEU A 512 23.94 35.95 51.15
CA LEU A 512 22.98 35.70 52.21
C LEU A 512 21.98 36.85 52.40
N ASP A 513 22.41 38.11 52.28
CA ASP A 513 21.54 39.30 52.29
C ASP A 513 20.56 39.29 51.10
N ALA A 514 21.03 38.92 49.90
CA ALA A 514 20.20 38.79 48.71
C ALA A 514 19.12 37.70 48.87
N LEU A 515 19.50 36.53 49.39
CA LEU A 515 18.55 35.47 49.74
C LEU A 515 17.57 35.90 50.84
N ALA A 516 18.03 36.62 51.87
CA ALA A 516 17.16 37.10 52.95
C ALA A 516 16.01 37.96 52.42
N ALA A 517 16.32 38.88 51.51
CA ALA A 517 15.33 39.74 50.86
C ALA A 517 14.38 38.94 49.94
N ALA A 518 14.92 38.05 49.10
CA ALA A 518 14.13 37.26 48.15
C ALA A 518 13.21 36.24 48.83
N CYS A 519 13.66 35.64 49.94
CA CYS A 519 12.97 34.58 50.67
C CYS A 519 12.17 35.09 51.87
N ALA A 520 11.99 36.41 52.03
CA ALA A 520 11.24 37.00 53.15
C ALA A 520 9.82 36.39 53.31
N ALA A 521 9.14 36.11 52.19
CA ALA A 521 7.80 35.53 52.16
C ALA A 521 7.75 33.98 52.19
N GLY A 522 8.90 33.29 52.29
CA GLY A 522 8.98 31.82 52.34
C GLY A 522 9.81 31.19 51.21
N PRO A 523 10.23 29.92 51.36
CA PRO A 523 11.13 29.23 50.42
C PRO A 523 10.47 28.95 49.06
N ASP A 524 9.19 28.61 49.06
CA ASP A 524 8.45 28.18 47.87
C ASP A 524 7.94 29.36 47.02
N THR A 525 8.31 30.59 47.40
CA THR A 525 7.91 31.79 46.67
C THR A 525 8.74 31.98 45.41
N VAL A 526 8.11 32.42 44.32
CA VAL A 526 8.79 32.65 43.03
C VAL A 526 10.09 33.49 43.15
N PRO A 527 10.14 34.58 43.96
CA PRO A 527 11.39 35.32 44.16
C PRO A 527 12.48 34.50 44.85
N CYS A 528 12.14 33.70 45.86
CA CYS A 528 13.11 32.86 46.58
C CYS A 528 13.68 31.74 45.68
N ILE A 529 12.80 31.03 44.97
CA ILE A 529 13.19 29.99 44.01
C ILE A 529 14.14 30.57 42.94
N ALA A 530 13.80 31.74 42.39
CA ALA A 530 14.66 32.42 41.42
C ALA A 530 16.01 32.86 42.02
N ALA A 531 16.04 33.32 43.27
CA ALA A 531 17.27 33.71 43.95
C ALA A 531 18.19 32.50 44.23
N PHE A 532 17.63 31.34 44.63
CA PHE A 532 18.40 30.10 44.74
C PHE A 532 18.93 29.59 43.40
N GLN A 533 18.17 29.76 42.30
CA GLN A 533 18.66 29.44 40.95
C GLN A 533 19.82 30.34 40.52
N VAL A 534 19.75 31.64 40.81
CA VAL A 534 20.84 32.59 40.57
C VAL A 534 22.06 32.22 41.41
N LEU A 535 21.87 31.96 42.71
CA LEU A 535 22.96 31.56 43.61
C LEU A 535 23.61 30.25 43.18
N GLN A 536 22.84 29.26 42.72
CA GLN A 536 23.39 28.00 42.19
C GLN A 536 24.28 28.24 40.95
N ALA A 537 24.02 29.30 40.18
CA ALA A 537 24.82 29.68 39.01
C ALA A 537 26.03 30.57 39.35
N THR A 538 25.94 31.44 40.37
CA THR A 538 27.03 32.36 40.75
C THR A 538 27.95 31.81 41.83
N ASN A 539 27.41 31.07 42.80
CA ASN A 539 28.10 30.50 43.95
C ASN A 539 27.47 29.15 44.35
N ALA A 540 27.70 28.13 43.52
CA ALA A 540 27.18 26.78 43.72
C ALA A 540 27.57 26.15 45.07
N ALA A 541 28.71 26.55 45.66
CA ALA A 541 29.14 26.07 46.97
C ALA A 541 28.23 26.61 48.08
N CYS A 542 27.93 27.92 48.06
CA CYS A 542 26.96 28.51 48.98
C CYS A 542 25.57 27.91 48.82
N ALA A 543 25.06 27.81 47.58
CA ALA A 543 23.76 27.21 47.31
C ALA A 543 23.68 25.76 47.85
N THR A 544 24.70 24.93 47.60
CA THR A 544 24.75 23.55 48.10
C THR A 544 24.73 23.47 49.62
N CYS A 545 25.41 24.40 50.31
CA CYS A 545 25.40 24.46 51.78
C CYS A 545 24.06 24.91 52.36
N LEU A 546 23.33 25.79 51.65
CA LEU A 546 22.03 26.34 52.10
C LEU A 546 20.83 25.46 51.76
N VAL A 547 20.89 24.63 50.72
CA VAL A 547 19.81 23.72 50.29
C VAL A 547 19.19 22.90 51.44
N PRO A 548 19.93 22.31 52.40
CA PRO A 548 19.36 21.57 53.53
C PRO A 548 18.48 22.40 54.47
N PHE A 549 18.58 23.73 54.42
CA PHE A 549 17.76 24.67 55.18
C PHE A 549 16.63 25.25 54.33
N ASN A 550 16.63 25.05 53.00
CA ASN A 550 15.66 25.62 52.07
C ASN A 550 14.30 24.88 52.04
N GLU A 551 13.68 24.71 53.20
CA GLU A 551 12.42 23.97 53.37
C GLU A 551 11.45 24.80 54.24
N PRO A 552 10.13 24.80 53.95
CA PRO A 552 9.16 25.59 54.70
C PRO A 552 9.02 25.09 56.14
N PHE A 553 8.80 26.03 57.08
CA PHE A 553 8.73 25.71 58.51
C PHE A 553 7.64 24.69 58.88
N THR A 554 6.60 24.52 58.06
CA THR A 554 5.55 23.50 58.26
C THR A 554 6.08 22.07 58.14
N GLN A 555 7.11 21.86 57.29
CA GLN A 555 7.70 20.54 57.06
C GLN A 555 8.73 20.14 58.11
N LEU A 556 9.21 21.09 58.95
CA LEU A 556 10.15 20.92 60.06
C LEU A 556 11.56 20.40 59.69
N THR A 557 11.77 19.83 58.50
CA THR A 557 13.02 19.30 57.94
C THR A 557 14.20 20.27 58.07
N GLY A 558 14.06 21.51 57.60
CA GLY A 558 15.11 22.55 57.71
C GLY A 558 15.41 22.95 59.16
N LEU A 559 14.41 22.93 60.05
CA LEU A 559 14.58 23.19 61.48
C LEU A 559 15.33 22.05 62.16
N TYR A 560 15.02 20.80 61.82
CA TYR A 560 15.74 19.62 62.30
C TYR A 560 17.20 19.63 61.82
N ARG A 561 17.47 19.96 60.56
CA ARG A 561 18.83 20.13 60.02
C ARG A 561 19.64 21.17 60.79
N CYS A 562 19.03 22.32 61.11
CA CYS A 562 19.67 23.34 61.94
C CYS A 562 19.92 22.84 63.37
N ALA A 563 18.95 22.16 63.98
CA ALA A 563 19.03 21.73 65.38
C ALA A 563 19.92 20.49 65.62
N ALA A 564 20.20 19.69 64.58
CA ALA A 564 20.96 18.44 64.66
C ALA A 564 22.30 18.51 65.43
N PRO A 565 23.14 19.56 65.32
CA PRO A 565 24.39 19.67 66.10
C PRO A 565 24.17 19.96 67.60
N PHE A 566 23.00 20.48 67.98
CA PHE A 566 22.70 20.99 69.32
C PHE A 566 21.87 20.04 70.18
N VAL A 567 21.48 18.88 69.64
CA VAL A 567 20.64 17.89 70.32
C VAL A 567 21.38 16.57 70.57
N THR A 568 20.88 15.75 71.49
CA THR A 568 21.45 14.44 71.77
C THR A 568 21.32 13.49 70.58
N ALA A 569 22.21 12.50 70.45
CA ALA A 569 22.15 11.50 69.37
C ALA A 569 20.79 10.75 69.30
N ALA A 570 20.15 10.53 70.46
CA ALA A 570 18.80 9.96 70.53
C ALA A 570 17.75 10.91 69.91
N CYS A 571 17.83 12.21 70.19
CA CYS A 571 16.95 13.21 69.59
C CYS A 571 17.22 13.36 68.08
N ASN A 572 18.50 13.34 67.67
CA ASN A 572 18.90 13.43 66.27
C ASN A 572 18.41 12.23 65.43
N ARG A 573 18.24 11.07 66.08
CA ARG A 573 17.55 9.91 65.50
C ARG A 573 16.05 10.16 65.36
N SER A 574 15.37 10.66 66.40
CA SER A 574 13.93 10.96 66.32
C SER A 574 13.60 11.94 65.19
N THR A 575 14.38 13.03 65.06
CA THR A 575 14.21 14.00 63.96
C THR A 575 14.51 13.36 62.60
N GLY A 576 15.53 12.52 62.51
CA GLY A 576 15.85 11.77 61.30
C GLY A 576 14.70 10.86 60.85
N CYS A 577 14.13 10.11 61.78
CA CYS A 577 12.98 9.23 61.52
C CYS A 577 11.73 9.99 61.04
N ALA A 578 11.52 11.22 61.51
CA ALA A 578 10.41 12.06 61.09
C ALA A 578 10.58 12.55 59.64
N SER A 579 11.78 13.05 59.29
CA SER A 579 12.09 13.44 57.90
C SER A 579 12.05 12.25 56.95
N ASP A 580 12.70 11.12 57.31
CA ASP A 580 12.77 9.92 56.48
C ASP A 580 11.39 9.31 56.22
N CYS A 581 10.47 9.39 57.20
CA CYS A 581 9.07 9.03 57.00
C CYS A 581 8.41 9.92 55.94
N ALA A 582 8.53 11.24 56.06
CA ALA A 582 7.89 12.18 55.13
C ALA A 582 8.47 12.05 53.72
N ASP A 583 9.79 11.99 53.60
CA ASP A 583 10.50 11.87 52.33
C ASP A 583 10.22 10.52 51.65
N THR A 584 10.24 9.40 52.39
CA THR A 584 9.91 8.07 51.84
C THR A 584 8.44 7.96 51.44
N SER A 585 7.54 8.46 52.29
CA SER A 585 6.09 8.49 52.01
C SER A 585 5.78 9.28 50.74
N CYS A 586 6.48 10.40 50.53
CA CYS A 586 6.20 11.32 49.44
C CYS A 586 7.16 11.19 48.23
N ALA A 587 8.10 10.24 48.26
CA ALA A 587 9.10 10.03 47.21
C ALA A 587 8.49 9.76 45.83
N GLN A 588 7.37 9.05 45.79
CA GLN A 588 6.65 8.67 44.56
C GLN A 588 5.62 9.72 44.11
N CYS A 589 5.41 10.79 44.88
CA CYS A 589 4.53 11.87 44.51
C CYS A 589 5.21 12.82 43.51
N LEU A 590 4.40 13.38 42.59
CA LEU A 590 4.85 14.43 41.66
C LEU A 590 5.56 15.56 42.43
N PRO A 591 6.67 16.14 41.90
CA PRO A 591 7.39 17.22 42.58
C PRO A 591 6.50 18.39 43.00
N ALA A 592 5.56 18.81 42.13
CA ALA A 592 4.61 19.90 42.41
C ALA A 592 3.63 19.62 43.56
N ASN A 593 3.48 18.35 43.97
CA ASN A 593 2.55 17.92 45.03
C ASN A 593 3.30 17.38 46.26
N ARG A 594 4.64 17.42 46.27
CA ARG A 594 5.48 16.78 47.29
C ARG A 594 5.32 17.47 48.64
N ASP A 595 5.26 18.79 48.65
CA ASP A 595 5.11 19.60 49.86
C ASP A 595 3.73 19.39 50.50
N GLN A 596 2.67 19.38 49.69
CA GLN A 596 1.33 19.04 50.13
C GLN A 596 1.25 17.60 50.71
N CYS A 597 1.96 16.64 50.11
CA CYS A 597 2.07 15.30 50.66
C CYS A 597 2.82 15.30 52.01
N LYS A 598 3.96 16.00 52.13
CA LYS A 598 4.73 16.11 53.38
C LYS A 598 3.88 16.72 54.50
N ASP A 599 3.18 17.81 54.23
CA ASP A 599 2.24 18.43 55.17
C ASP A 599 1.11 17.46 55.58
N GLN A 600 0.59 16.66 54.65
CA GLN A 600 -0.45 15.66 54.92
C GLN A 600 0.05 14.50 55.79
N VAL A 601 1.23 13.93 55.52
CA VAL A 601 1.74 12.77 56.29
C VAL A 601 2.26 13.16 57.67
N ASN A 602 2.76 14.39 57.82
CA ASN A 602 3.18 14.95 59.11
C ASN A 602 2.01 15.55 59.92
N GLY A 603 0.90 15.89 59.24
CA GLY A 603 -0.29 16.50 59.83
C GLY A 603 -1.09 15.56 60.74
N ASN A 604 -2.17 16.11 61.32
CA ASN A 604 -3.01 15.38 62.28
C ASN A 604 -3.71 14.18 61.61
N GLY A 605 -3.43 12.96 62.09
CA GLY A 605 -3.89 11.70 61.48
C GLY A 605 -3.00 11.16 60.33
N GLY A 606 -1.92 11.85 59.96
CA GLY A 606 -0.94 11.38 58.98
C GLY A 606 -0.02 10.29 59.54
N GLN A 607 0.48 9.39 58.68
CA GLN A 607 1.28 8.23 59.09
C GLN A 607 2.63 8.60 59.74
N CYS A 608 3.17 9.80 59.46
CA CYS A 608 4.43 10.27 60.01
C CYS A 608 4.29 11.03 61.34
N LEU A 609 3.06 11.41 61.72
CA LEU A 609 2.77 12.09 62.98
C LEU A 609 3.38 11.41 64.23
N PRO A 610 3.39 10.06 64.39
CA PRO A 610 4.02 9.42 65.54
C PRO A 610 5.54 9.66 65.64
N PHE A 611 6.22 9.83 64.50
CA PHE A 611 7.63 10.18 64.45
C PHE A 611 7.84 11.68 64.72
N VAL A 612 6.99 12.55 64.16
CA VAL A 612 7.00 13.99 64.43
C VAL A 612 6.80 14.28 65.92
N GLN A 613 5.88 13.60 66.61
CA GLN A 613 5.68 13.78 68.06
C GLN A 613 6.89 13.34 68.91
N GLN A 614 7.70 12.38 68.44
CA GLN A 614 8.95 11.99 69.09
C GLN A 614 10.05 13.05 68.96
N THR A 615 9.87 14.08 68.13
CA THR A 615 10.83 15.19 67.98
C THR A 615 10.68 16.28 69.05
N ALA A 616 9.79 16.14 70.03
CA ALA A 616 9.63 17.11 71.12
C ALA A 616 10.94 17.45 71.86
N CYS A 617 11.92 16.54 71.84
CA CYS A 617 13.29 16.75 72.32
C CYS A 617 14.05 17.91 71.64
N VAL A 618 13.62 18.36 70.45
CA VAL A 618 14.21 19.48 69.71
C VAL A 618 13.78 20.84 70.24
N ALA A 619 12.69 20.90 71.02
CA ALA A 619 12.08 22.15 71.48
C ALA A 619 13.05 23.14 72.15
N PRO A 620 14.02 22.72 73.00
CA PRO A 620 15.01 23.63 73.58
C PRO A 620 15.85 24.41 72.56
N ALA A 621 16.13 23.82 71.39
CA ALA A 621 16.87 24.46 70.29
C ALA A 621 15.98 25.38 69.41
N LEU A 622 14.66 25.33 69.59
CA LEU A 622 13.68 26.15 68.86
C LEU A 622 12.97 27.18 69.76
N LEU A 623 13.43 27.38 71.01
CA LEU A 623 12.95 28.46 71.87
C LEU A 623 13.34 29.85 71.31
N PRO A 624 12.53 30.89 71.55
CA PRO A 624 12.91 32.26 71.18
C PRO A 624 14.27 32.66 71.78
N GLY A 625 15.14 33.24 70.95
CA GLY A 625 16.53 33.55 71.30
C GLY A 625 17.54 32.47 70.91
N GLN A 626 17.10 31.31 70.42
CA GLN A 626 17.97 30.29 69.84
C GLN A 626 18.15 30.49 68.33
N LEU A 627 19.32 30.12 67.80
CA LEU A 627 19.69 30.21 66.38
C LEU A 627 18.67 29.54 65.45
N CYS A 628 18.21 28.34 65.80
CA CYS A 628 17.33 27.58 64.93
C CYS A 628 15.85 27.96 65.06
N SER A 629 15.48 28.85 65.99
CA SER A 629 14.09 29.23 66.21
C SER A 629 13.62 30.29 65.20
N PRO A 630 12.56 30.04 64.41
CA PRO A 630 11.93 31.08 63.60
C PRO A 630 11.41 32.26 64.42
N ALA A 631 11.04 32.04 65.69
CA ALA A 631 10.52 33.08 66.57
C ALA A 631 11.58 34.15 66.91
N THR A 632 12.86 33.79 66.94
CA THR A 632 13.99 34.73 67.09
C THR A 632 14.01 35.79 65.98
N TYR A 633 13.51 35.44 64.79
CA TYR A 633 13.56 36.29 63.59
C TYR A 633 12.17 36.80 63.17
N GLY A 634 11.22 36.86 64.11
CA GLY A 634 9.84 37.32 63.84
C GLY A 634 9.07 36.45 62.85
N ALA A 635 9.40 35.14 62.80
CA ALA A 635 8.92 34.16 61.81
C ALA A 635 9.18 34.55 60.34
N GLN A 636 10.05 35.52 60.07
CA GLN A 636 10.45 35.89 58.71
C GLN A 636 11.46 34.86 58.19
N TYR A 637 11.05 34.09 57.18
CA TYR A 637 11.83 32.97 56.69
C TYR A 637 13.22 33.40 56.16
N GLY A 638 13.28 34.46 55.36
CA GLY A 638 14.56 35.00 54.86
C GLY A 638 15.53 35.46 55.95
N ASN A 639 15.04 36.05 57.05
CA ASN A 639 15.89 36.47 58.17
C ASN A 639 16.45 35.28 58.96
N TRP A 640 15.65 34.22 59.14
CA TRP A 640 16.10 32.97 59.73
C TRP A 640 17.12 32.28 58.83
N LEU A 641 16.83 32.16 57.52
CA LEU A 641 17.73 31.54 56.53
C LEU A 641 19.07 32.28 56.46
N ARG A 642 19.07 33.61 56.55
CA ARG A 642 20.29 34.42 56.70
C ARG A 642 21.11 33.98 57.90
N ALA A 643 20.54 34.01 59.10
CA ALA A 643 21.30 33.75 60.33
C ALA A 643 21.81 32.30 60.44
N VAL A 644 20.99 31.33 60.00
CA VAL A 644 21.39 29.92 59.92
C VAL A 644 22.46 29.73 58.83
N GLY A 645 22.27 30.35 57.67
CA GLY A 645 23.24 30.34 56.57
C GLY A 645 24.58 30.95 56.96
N ASP A 646 24.58 32.05 57.71
CA ASP A 646 25.78 32.72 58.20
C ASP A 646 26.57 31.85 59.20
N HIS A 647 25.86 31.16 60.10
CA HIS A 647 26.45 30.26 61.10
C HIS A 647 27.02 28.96 60.50
N PHE A 648 26.35 28.34 59.53
CA PHE A 648 26.77 27.05 58.95
C PHE A 648 27.60 27.19 57.68
N CYS A 649 27.33 28.21 56.87
CA CYS A 649 27.85 28.36 55.52
C CYS A 649 28.65 29.65 55.30
N GLY A 650 28.39 30.71 56.07
CA GLY A 650 29.09 31.99 55.99
C GLY A 650 30.37 32.04 56.82
N ASP A 651 30.79 33.26 57.15
CA ASP A 651 32.01 33.58 57.90
C ASP A 651 31.79 33.63 59.43
N GLY A 652 30.55 33.39 59.88
CA GLY A 652 30.14 33.36 61.28
C GLY A 652 29.55 34.69 61.79
N PRO A 653 28.85 34.65 62.95
CA PRO A 653 28.06 35.78 63.49
C PRO A 653 28.89 36.90 64.12
#